data_AF-A0A812SIE5-F1
#
_entry.id   AF-A0A812SIE5-F1
#
_cell.length_a   1.000
_cell.length_b   1.000
_cell.length_c   1.000
_cell.angle_alpha   90.00
_cell.angle_beta   90.00
_cell.angle_gamma   90.00
#
_symmetry.space_group_name_H-M   'P 1'
#
loop_
_entity.id
_entity.type
_entity.pdbx_description
1 polymer ?
#
loop_
_entity_poly.entity_id
_entity_poly.type
_entity_poly.pdbx_seq_one_letter_code
_entity_poly.pdbx_strand_id
1 'polypeptide(L)'
;MAILPNILPPPGLEGVSSVGKAGKRRRGTHPSPAKLLRDAARQQRLLTRAGHSGAANLTPCDASSDFVPRLVGAVQSLVLSSGGVLHEAFHACSRAVKTKGRVRDIFPLPLLARWPTNVLLKHTGAEPALVFANFCLVSLNALWADFKEGRLLAAVKAVKPTAPQLQVQVHVAEKVARMLTRSQLSAGSSWTWCGAFDKFEQGSFVQSQPLVGAAVDLPRKAATCDPVLHVPAELREMLRNASSIFPAVPAGELGPCCRHQEDPEQYAILIAREVKCGKIRLRRQANGVAPIFAVGKSAAGRQRKIWNGSELSSIAAKPPPPPRLANPSSFLDLHVGTDTPVFYSKRDAETFFDVLKVPDELCPWFGQPPLSAGELMQAGNFTVELLASLTDDLHGSSLREDDLLVPVSMVWPMGFSWSSTIAQNTTIACVKAAEDAILAMEHPVPHDQSELCMVATDDTVFMHRDRKKGLATLARFDSSLDNAGIPRNLGKDITLVEQVTALGCDISSRPHVAEPTIPKLMTCISAVLDVLDRRAASPKALHGLLGLLQWLCLLQRPVFGVFDNIYKFVSHEPGRRPAEIPDKVLKELAVALGLLPLLCVRLDKQYANDLLACDAAPEFGFGVSVKTCSDDLLHRLGCLAERCGDYVRVHKEPGEMEKSRLGTPHRLPLRKRDFRTLVSAPAKWKAHSSTLEGHALLLTLKWLSRSAKKHHKKVVVLVDAKAVLGAVAKGRTSAPGLRSVVRAIGAHELACDWIAVACPVRGELVRTD
;
A
#
# COMPACT_ATOMS: atom_id res chain seq x y z
N MET A 1 -39.50 22.63 12.08
CA MET A 1 -40.47 22.24 13.11
C MET A 1 -39.78 21.20 13.99
N ALA A 2 -39.17 21.64 15.09
CA ALA A 2 -39.61 21.43 16.49
C ALA A 2 -39.16 20.04 17.02
N ILE A 3 -38.44 19.81 18.13
CA ILE A 3 -37.96 20.55 19.33
C ILE A 3 -36.79 19.69 19.91
N LEU A 4 -35.74 20.31 20.45
CA LEU A 4 -34.68 19.68 21.27
C LEU A 4 -35.21 19.26 22.66
N PRO A 5 -34.56 18.32 23.38
CA PRO A 5 -33.67 18.82 24.44
C PRO A 5 -32.38 18.02 24.70
N ASN A 6 -31.40 18.79 25.13
CA ASN A 6 -30.16 18.49 25.86
C ASN A 6 -30.15 17.21 26.72
N ILE A 7 -29.04 16.46 26.63
CA ILE A 7 -28.53 15.65 27.74
C ILE A 7 -27.04 15.96 27.90
N LEU A 8 -26.71 16.64 29.00
CA LEU A 8 -25.38 16.87 29.55
C LEU A 8 -24.75 15.53 30.04
N PRO A 9 -23.41 15.40 30.06
CA PRO A 9 -22.74 14.24 30.65
C PRO A 9 -22.75 14.30 32.20
N PRO A 10 -22.72 13.16 32.90
CA PRO A 10 -22.71 13.15 34.36
C PRO A 10 -21.35 13.60 34.95
N PRO A 11 -21.34 14.23 36.14
CA PRO A 11 -20.16 14.83 36.77
C PRO A 11 -19.45 13.93 37.79
N GLY A 12 -18.15 14.18 37.98
CA GLY A 12 -17.49 14.24 39.29
C GLY A 12 -16.92 12.94 39.89
N LEU A 13 -15.62 12.95 40.20
CA LEU A 13 -15.14 12.87 41.59
C LEU A 13 -13.65 13.30 41.64
N GLU A 14 -13.43 14.54 42.04
CA GLU A 14 -12.18 15.05 42.60
C GLU A 14 -12.30 15.19 44.13
N GLY A 15 -11.18 15.02 44.82
CA GLY A 15 -10.90 15.59 46.15
C GLY A 15 -11.09 14.64 47.36
N VAL A 16 -10.36 14.71 48.48
CA VAL A 16 -9.41 15.68 49.05
C VAL A 16 -8.61 15.04 50.21
N SER A 17 -7.30 15.38 50.33
CA SER A 17 -6.41 15.44 51.54
C SER A 17 -6.16 14.16 52.39
N SER A 18 -5.04 13.95 53.10
CA SER A 18 -4.30 14.88 53.96
C SER A 18 -2.89 14.37 54.38
N VAL A 19 -1.95 15.32 54.49
CA VAL A 19 -0.92 15.51 55.55
C VAL A 19 0.24 14.50 55.74
N GLY A 20 1.46 14.98 55.42
CA GLY A 20 2.57 15.09 56.38
C GLY A 20 3.56 13.93 56.54
N LYS A 21 4.82 14.14 56.11
CA LYS A 21 6.04 14.03 56.97
C LYS A 21 7.32 14.42 56.25
N ALA A 22 8.10 15.29 56.90
CA ALA A 22 9.45 15.70 56.55
C ALA A 22 10.49 14.58 56.78
N GLY A 23 11.62 14.60 56.04
CA GLY A 23 12.79 13.82 56.45
C GLY A 23 13.90 13.58 55.41
N LYS A 24 15.05 14.22 55.66
CA LYS A 24 16.44 13.78 55.42
C LYS A 24 17.09 13.98 54.04
N ARG A 25 17.91 15.05 54.00
CA ARG A 25 19.11 15.25 53.17
C ARG A 25 20.05 14.03 53.22
N ARG A 26 20.56 13.59 52.06
CA ARG A 26 21.81 12.81 51.96
C ARG A 26 22.73 13.44 50.90
N ARG A 27 23.94 13.77 51.35
CA ARG A 27 25.09 14.22 50.54
C ARG A 27 25.52 13.09 49.59
N GLY A 28 25.78 13.44 48.33
CA GLY A 28 26.41 12.57 47.33
C GLY A 28 27.50 13.35 46.62
N THR A 29 28.71 12.84 46.68
CA THR A 29 29.99 13.42 46.25
C THR A 29 30.09 13.62 44.74
N HIS A 30 30.46 14.82 44.28
CA HIS A 30 30.89 15.10 42.91
C HIS A 30 32.36 14.66 42.70
N PRO A 31 32.73 14.01 41.58
CA PRO A 31 34.13 13.79 41.22
C PRO A 31 34.79 15.10 40.77
N SER A 32 36.07 15.28 41.10
CA SER A 32 36.78 16.54 40.84
C SER A 32 37.10 16.76 39.35
N PRO A 33 37.11 18.02 38.87
CA PRO A 33 37.41 18.38 37.48
C PRO A 33 38.76 17.86 36.94
N ALA A 34 39.72 17.61 37.84
CA ALA A 34 41.05 17.11 37.51
C ALA A 34 41.06 15.64 37.02
N LYS A 35 39.99 14.88 37.27
CA LYS A 35 39.83 13.51 36.76
C LYS A 35 39.26 13.50 35.33
N LEU A 36 38.34 14.41 35.01
CA LEU A 36 37.76 14.56 33.67
C LEU A 36 38.77 15.04 32.62
N LEU A 37 39.73 15.90 33.01
CA LEU A 37 40.77 16.40 32.11
C LEU A 37 41.85 15.37 31.77
N ARG A 38 42.12 14.41 32.67
CA ARG A 38 43.11 13.34 32.42
C ARG A 38 42.60 12.26 31.47
N ASP A 39 41.30 11.96 31.51
CA ASP A 39 40.69 10.95 30.63
C ASP A 39 40.52 11.47 29.19
N ALA A 40 40.28 12.78 29.00
CA ALA A 40 40.23 13.41 27.68
C ALA A 40 41.61 13.45 26.98
N ALA A 41 42.69 13.74 27.72
CA ALA A 41 44.05 13.77 27.17
C ALA A 41 44.59 12.39 26.78
N ARG A 42 44.03 11.31 27.36
CA ARG A 42 44.39 9.92 27.05
C ARG A 42 43.70 9.40 25.78
N GLN A 43 42.48 9.86 25.49
CA GLN A 43 41.77 9.53 24.24
C GLN A 43 42.40 10.23 23.02
N GLN A 44 42.96 11.42 23.19
CA GLN A 44 43.55 12.19 22.08
C GLN A 44 44.93 11.67 21.62
N ARG A 45 45.64 10.90 22.46
CA ARG A 45 46.93 10.26 22.11
C ARG A 45 46.80 8.89 21.42
N LEU A 46 45.62 8.29 21.43
CA LEU A 46 45.35 7.03 20.72
C LEU A 46 44.94 7.25 19.25
N LEU A 47 44.57 8.48 18.87
CA LEU A 47 44.12 8.84 17.51
C LEU A 47 45.25 9.28 16.57
N THR A 48 46.49 9.43 17.05
CA THR A 48 47.61 9.99 16.27
C THR A 48 48.70 8.99 15.87
N ARG A 49 48.45 7.67 15.96
CA ARG A 49 49.51 6.65 15.71
C ARG A 49 49.16 5.50 14.76
N ALA A 50 48.28 5.72 13.80
CA ALA A 50 48.06 4.77 12.70
C ALA A 50 47.94 5.52 11.36
N GLY A 51 49.09 5.82 10.79
CA GLY A 51 49.26 6.17 9.38
C GLY A 51 50.54 5.52 8.86
N HIS A 52 50.53 5.20 7.55
CA HIS A 52 51.59 4.66 6.68
C HIS A 52 51.47 3.17 6.31
N SER A 53 50.81 2.88 5.18
CA SER A 53 51.48 2.53 3.89
C SER A 53 50.52 1.79 2.93
N GLY A 54 50.54 2.15 1.63
CA GLY A 54 49.92 1.39 0.54
C GLY A 54 48.78 2.07 -0.23
N ALA A 55 49.06 3.20 -0.89
CA ALA A 55 48.10 3.92 -1.74
C ALA A 55 48.06 3.34 -3.17
N ALA A 56 46.92 2.75 -3.55
CA ALA A 56 46.46 2.67 -4.92
C ALA A 56 45.10 3.38 -5.00
N ASN A 57 44.99 4.34 -5.90
CA ASN A 57 43.96 5.38 -5.95
C ASN A 57 42.52 4.85 -5.95
N LEU A 58 41.85 5.01 -4.82
CA LEU A 58 40.40 5.20 -4.73
C LEU A 58 40.18 6.51 -3.98
N THR A 59 39.78 7.54 -4.71
CA THR A 59 39.39 8.83 -4.16
C THR A 59 38.19 8.66 -3.21
N PRO A 60 38.23 9.21 -1.98
CA PRO A 60 37.11 9.16 -1.06
C PRO A 60 36.07 10.24 -1.40
N CYS A 61 34.83 9.78 -1.57
CA CYS A 61 33.56 10.47 -1.29
C CYS A 61 33.61 11.99 -1.03
N ASP A 62 33.44 12.80 -2.07
CA ASP A 62 32.92 14.18 -1.96
C ASP A 62 31.68 14.32 -2.85
N ALA A 63 30.52 14.07 -2.25
CA ALA A 63 29.20 14.49 -2.73
C ALA A 63 28.27 14.58 -1.52
N SER A 64 28.38 15.65 -0.74
CA SER A 64 27.46 16.00 0.34
C SER A 64 26.11 16.41 -0.27
N SER A 65 25.28 15.42 -0.62
CA SER A 65 23.84 15.65 -0.72
C SER A 65 23.35 16.07 0.66
N ASP A 66 22.74 17.25 0.75
CA ASP A 66 22.37 17.90 2.02
C ASP A 66 21.00 17.40 2.54
N PHE A 67 20.53 16.25 2.03
CA PHE A 67 19.16 15.76 2.22
C PHE A 67 18.85 15.39 3.67
N VAL A 68 19.61 14.48 4.29
CA VAL A 68 19.26 14.00 5.63
C VAL A 68 19.26 15.12 6.69
N PRO A 69 20.28 16.01 6.76
CA PRO A 69 20.24 17.16 7.67
C PRO A 69 18.99 18.04 7.47
N ARG A 70 18.60 18.33 6.22
CA ARG A 70 17.40 19.13 5.91
C ARG A 70 16.11 18.43 6.31
N LEU A 71 15.97 17.15 5.99
CA LEU A 71 14.82 16.34 6.39
C LEU A 71 14.65 16.36 7.90
N VAL A 72 15.74 16.13 8.63
CA VAL A 72 15.71 16.10 10.10
C VAL A 72 15.43 17.48 10.67
N GLY A 73 16.00 18.54 10.12
CA GLY A 73 15.68 19.92 10.49
C GLY A 73 14.19 20.24 10.32
N ALA A 74 13.60 19.82 9.20
CA ALA A 74 12.16 19.97 8.95
C ALA A 74 11.32 19.18 9.96
N VAL A 75 11.66 17.93 10.24
CA VAL A 75 10.98 17.11 11.27
C VAL A 75 11.10 17.74 12.66
N GLN A 76 12.28 18.24 13.03
CA GLN A 76 12.46 18.93 14.30
C GLN A 76 11.57 20.16 14.38
N SER A 77 11.60 21.03 13.38
CA SER A 77 10.83 22.28 13.37
C SER A 77 9.32 22.03 13.33
N LEU A 78 8.83 21.26 12.35
CA LEU A 78 7.40 21.10 12.07
C LEU A 78 6.70 20.10 13.00
N VAL A 79 7.43 19.12 13.54
CA VAL A 79 6.82 17.97 14.23
C VAL A 79 7.17 17.90 15.71
N LEU A 80 8.45 18.06 16.09
CA LEU A 80 8.92 17.73 17.44
C LEU A 80 9.14 18.94 18.36
N SER A 81 9.52 20.11 17.81
CA SER A 81 9.84 21.32 18.57
C SER A 81 8.59 21.98 19.17
N SER A 82 8.76 22.99 20.03
CA SER A 82 7.65 23.73 20.63
C SER A 82 6.75 24.34 19.54
N GLY A 83 5.46 23.96 19.51
CA GLY A 83 4.52 24.34 18.44
C GLY A 83 4.43 23.34 17.28
N GLY A 84 5.31 22.34 17.24
CA GLY A 84 5.25 21.23 16.31
C GLY A 84 4.09 20.28 16.59
N VAL A 85 3.61 19.59 15.55
CA VAL A 85 2.35 18.83 15.55
C VAL A 85 2.33 17.68 16.57
N LEU A 86 3.47 17.08 16.90
CA LEU A 86 3.62 15.99 17.88
C LEU A 86 4.48 16.40 19.08
N HIS A 87 4.64 17.70 19.33
CA HIS A 87 5.46 18.22 20.43
C HIS A 87 5.09 17.60 21.77
N GLU A 88 3.80 17.56 22.10
CA GLU A 88 3.33 17.04 23.39
C GLU A 88 3.62 15.55 23.55
N ALA A 89 3.46 14.75 22.49
CA ALA A 89 3.77 13.33 22.50
C ALA A 89 5.28 13.08 22.65
N PHE A 90 6.11 13.85 21.95
CA PHE A 90 7.57 13.79 22.09
C PHE A 90 8.03 14.20 23.50
N HIS A 91 7.48 15.29 24.03
CA HIS A 91 7.75 15.75 25.39
C HIS A 91 7.29 14.70 26.42
N ALA A 92 6.11 14.11 26.26
CA ALA A 92 5.63 13.02 27.12
C ALA A 92 6.61 11.84 27.16
N CYS A 93 7.12 11.40 25.99
CA CYS A 93 8.08 10.31 25.90
C CYS A 93 9.46 10.66 26.50
N SER A 94 9.81 11.95 26.53
CA SER A 94 11.08 12.44 27.06
C SER A 94 11.09 12.61 28.58
N ARG A 95 9.91 12.69 29.23
CA ARG A 95 9.82 12.88 30.68
C ARG A 95 10.13 11.59 31.44
N ALA A 96 11.18 11.62 32.25
CA ALA A 96 11.50 10.56 33.20
C ALA A 96 10.66 10.70 34.50
N VAL A 97 9.49 10.06 34.57
CA VAL A 97 8.74 9.94 35.84
C VAL A 97 9.21 8.71 36.61
N LYS A 98 9.98 8.90 37.70
CA LYS A 98 10.45 7.79 38.55
C LYS A 98 9.27 7.13 39.28
N THR A 99 8.84 5.97 38.80
CA THR A 99 7.86 5.12 39.50
C THR A 99 8.44 3.74 39.77
N LYS A 100 8.23 3.20 40.97
CA LYS A 100 8.55 1.79 41.27
C LYS A 100 7.46 0.89 40.68
N GLY A 101 7.84 -0.07 39.83
CA GLY A 101 6.92 -1.09 39.32
C GLY A 101 7.47 -1.85 38.12
N ARG A 102 7.05 -3.12 37.93
CA ARG A 102 7.38 -3.90 36.73
C ARG A 102 6.43 -3.50 35.60
N VAL A 103 6.96 -3.04 34.47
CA VAL A 103 6.18 -2.82 33.24
C VAL A 103 6.13 -4.16 32.50
N ARG A 104 4.92 -4.67 32.25
CA ARG A 104 4.69 -5.96 31.55
C ARG A 104 4.41 -5.79 30.05
N ASP A 105 4.21 -4.56 29.61
CA ASP A 105 3.97 -4.16 28.22
C ASP A 105 5.27 -3.55 27.66
N ILE A 106 5.53 -3.68 26.36
CA ILE A 106 6.66 -2.99 25.74
C ILE A 106 6.36 -1.50 25.51
N PHE A 107 5.07 -1.14 25.50
CA PHE A 107 4.64 0.25 25.38
C PHE A 107 4.41 0.94 26.74
N PRO A 108 4.66 2.26 26.83
CA PRO A 108 5.26 3.08 25.78
C PRO A 108 6.74 2.74 25.56
N LEU A 109 7.19 2.84 24.31
CA LEU A 109 8.57 2.61 23.91
C LEU A 109 9.45 3.78 24.37
N PRO A 110 10.57 3.53 25.07
CA PRO A 110 11.50 4.58 25.44
C PRO A 110 12.23 5.11 24.19
N LEU A 111 12.58 6.40 24.21
CA LEU A 111 13.41 7.01 23.18
C LEU A 111 14.85 6.44 23.21
N LEU A 112 15.50 6.45 22.06
CA LEU A 112 16.92 6.17 21.93
C LEU A 112 17.72 7.34 22.52
N ALA A 113 18.58 7.04 23.49
CA ALA A 113 19.53 8.00 24.05
C ALA A 113 20.79 8.17 23.19
N ARG A 114 21.14 7.13 22.41
CA ARG A 114 22.27 7.10 21.49
C ARG A 114 21.98 6.13 20.36
N TRP A 115 22.64 6.31 19.23
CA TRP A 115 22.54 5.37 18.12
C TRP A 115 23.10 3.97 18.50
N PRO A 116 22.42 2.86 18.17
CA PRO A 116 22.92 1.52 18.45
C PRO A 116 24.22 1.22 17.69
N THR A 117 25.26 0.77 18.38
CA THR A 117 26.59 0.51 17.79
C THR A 117 26.61 -0.63 16.80
N ASN A 118 25.64 -1.55 16.87
CA ASN A 118 25.49 -2.70 15.98
C ASN A 118 24.69 -2.38 14.71
N VAL A 119 24.18 -1.16 14.56
CA VAL A 119 23.41 -0.74 13.38
C VAL A 119 24.26 0.18 12.52
N LEU A 120 24.65 -0.32 11.35
CA LEU A 120 25.48 0.42 10.40
C LEU A 120 24.68 1.57 9.77
N LEU A 121 25.23 2.78 9.86
CA LEU A 121 24.78 3.96 9.11
C LEU A 121 25.70 4.19 7.92
N LYS A 122 25.12 4.34 6.74
CA LYS A 122 25.84 4.69 5.51
C LYS A 122 25.39 6.06 5.04
N HIS A 123 26.35 6.91 4.67
CA HIS A 123 26.12 8.24 4.09
C HIS A 123 25.33 9.21 4.99
N THR A 124 25.31 9.00 6.31
CA THR A 124 24.55 9.80 7.28
C THR A 124 25.20 9.73 8.66
N GLY A 125 25.20 10.84 9.41
CA GLY A 125 25.68 10.90 10.78
C GLY A 125 24.69 10.31 11.81
N ALA A 126 25.21 9.87 12.96
CA ALA A 126 24.41 9.26 14.03
C ALA A 126 23.35 10.21 14.61
N GLU A 127 23.66 11.50 14.76
CA GLU A 127 22.76 12.49 15.36
C GLU A 127 21.48 12.71 14.53
N PRO A 128 21.53 13.03 13.22
CA PRO A 128 20.31 13.11 12.40
C PRO A 128 19.49 11.82 12.40
N ALA A 129 20.15 10.67 12.29
CA ALA A 129 19.48 9.36 12.29
C ALA A 129 18.78 9.09 13.63
N LEU A 130 19.40 9.47 14.75
CA LEU A 130 18.84 9.34 16.09
C LEU A 130 17.54 10.15 16.25
N VAL A 131 17.51 11.38 15.74
CA VAL A 131 16.32 12.24 15.79
C VAL A 131 15.16 11.59 15.03
N PHE A 132 15.42 11.10 13.80
CA PHE A 132 14.37 10.47 13.01
C PHE A 132 13.91 9.13 13.61
N ALA A 133 14.82 8.35 14.20
CA ALA A 133 14.45 7.12 14.93
C ALA A 133 13.58 7.42 16.14
N ASN A 134 13.86 8.49 16.88
CA ASN A 134 13.00 8.94 17.98
C ASN A 134 11.65 9.43 17.49
N PHE A 135 11.58 10.10 16.34
CA PHE A 135 10.30 10.44 15.69
C PHE A 135 9.47 9.19 15.35
N CYS A 136 10.10 8.14 14.82
CA CYS A 136 9.44 6.86 14.57
C CYS A 136 8.91 6.22 15.87
N LEU A 137 9.70 6.20 16.95
CA LEU A 137 9.28 5.69 18.25
C LEU A 137 8.11 6.49 18.85
N VAL A 138 8.13 7.82 18.74
CA VAL A 138 7.00 8.67 19.13
C VAL A 138 5.76 8.35 18.31
N SER A 139 5.90 8.12 17.01
CA SER A 139 4.78 7.78 16.12
C SER A 139 4.15 6.42 16.48
N LEU A 140 4.96 5.42 16.82
CA LEU A 140 4.48 4.14 17.37
C LEU A 140 3.74 4.33 18.70
N ASN A 141 4.28 5.16 19.59
CA ASN A 141 3.66 5.47 20.88
C ASN A 141 2.33 6.23 20.71
N ALA A 142 2.25 7.17 19.77
CA ALA A 142 1.04 7.92 19.44
C ALA A 142 -0.05 6.98 18.89
N LEU A 143 0.33 6.08 17.98
CA LEU A 143 -0.59 5.06 17.45
C LEU A 143 -1.11 4.14 18.56
N TRP A 144 -0.21 3.61 19.41
CA TRP A 144 -0.59 2.76 20.55
C TRP A 144 -1.51 3.47 21.56
N ALA A 145 -1.23 4.75 21.82
CA ALA A 145 -2.02 5.59 22.71
C ALA A 145 -3.33 6.08 22.06
N ASP A 146 -3.61 5.69 20.82
CA ASP A 146 -4.80 6.11 20.07
C ASP A 146 -4.89 7.64 19.94
N PHE A 147 -3.73 8.29 19.74
CA PHE A 147 -3.56 9.75 19.66
C PHE A 147 -4.00 10.52 20.92
N LYS A 148 -4.15 9.83 22.06
CA LYS A 148 -4.53 10.46 23.34
C LYS A 148 -3.28 10.75 24.17
N GLU A 149 -2.84 12.02 24.21
CA GLU A 149 -1.66 12.43 25.00
C GLU A 149 -1.81 12.08 26.49
N GLY A 150 -2.99 12.25 27.07
CA GLY A 150 -3.25 11.88 28.47
C GLY A 150 -2.98 10.40 28.77
N ARG A 151 -3.30 9.50 27.82
CA ARG A 151 -3.00 8.06 27.95
C ARG A 151 -1.49 7.80 27.88
N LEU A 152 -0.78 8.51 27.00
CA LEU A 152 0.67 8.42 26.88
C LEU A 152 1.37 8.92 28.15
N LEU A 153 1.01 10.13 28.61
CA LEU A 153 1.54 10.75 29.83
C LEU A 153 1.34 9.87 31.07
N ALA A 154 0.16 9.26 31.22
CA ALA A 154 -0.13 8.37 32.34
C ALA A 154 0.66 7.04 32.31
N ALA A 155 1.07 6.60 31.11
CA ALA A 155 1.75 5.33 30.90
C ALA A 155 3.28 5.42 30.95
N VAL A 156 3.86 6.58 30.63
CA VAL A 156 5.31 6.79 30.62
C VAL A 156 5.87 6.68 32.04
N LYS A 157 6.87 5.81 32.18
CA LYS A 157 7.57 5.55 33.44
C LYS A 157 9.08 5.58 33.18
N ALA A 158 9.84 6.21 34.05
CA ALA A 158 11.30 6.19 34.03
C ALA A 158 11.81 4.82 34.49
N VAL A 159 11.88 3.89 33.55
CA VAL A 159 12.45 2.57 33.73
C VAL A 159 13.52 2.37 32.68
N LYS A 160 14.61 1.67 33.04
CA LYS A 160 15.59 1.23 32.03
C LYS A 160 14.87 0.40 30.95
N PRO A 161 15.17 0.60 29.66
CA PRO A 161 14.58 -0.21 28.60
C PRO A 161 14.75 -1.71 28.89
N THR A 162 13.67 -2.45 28.78
CA THR A 162 13.69 -3.93 28.89
C THR A 162 14.37 -4.53 27.66
N ALA A 163 14.82 -5.79 27.74
CA ALA A 163 15.44 -6.46 26.59
C ALA A 163 14.56 -6.47 25.32
N PRO A 164 13.23 -6.71 25.39
CA PRO A 164 12.37 -6.57 24.22
C PRO A 164 12.26 -5.14 23.69
N GLN A 165 12.23 -4.12 24.56
CA GLN A 165 12.23 -2.72 24.12
C GLN A 165 13.54 -2.34 23.42
N LEU A 166 14.69 -2.85 23.89
CA LEU A 166 15.98 -2.67 23.21
C LEU A 166 15.97 -3.32 21.82
N GLN A 167 15.36 -4.50 21.67
CA GLN A 167 15.22 -5.15 20.37
C GLN A 167 14.36 -4.30 19.40
N VAL A 168 13.25 -3.72 19.87
CA VAL A 168 12.43 -2.79 19.08
C VAL A 168 13.25 -1.55 18.68
N GLN A 169 14.05 -0.99 19.59
CA GLN A 169 14.91 0.15 19.29
C GLN A 169 15.95 -0.16 18.21
N VAL A 170 16.58 -1.34 18.25
CA VAL A 170 17.50 -1.81 17.20
C VAL A 170 16.77 -1.96 15.87
N HIS A 171 15.59 -2.61 15.87
CA HIS A 171 14.75 -2.76 14.69
C HIS A 171 14.40 -1.42 14.03
N VAL A 172 13.91 -0.45 14.82
CA VAL A 172 13.57 0.88 14.32
C VAL A 172 14.81 1.57 13.75
N ALA A 173 15.96 1.47 14.43
CA ALA A 173 17.22 2.04 13.96
C ALA A 173 17.65 1.43 12.62
N GLU A 174 17.55 0.11 12.43
CA GLU A 174 17.86 -0.57 11.16
C GLU A 174 16.95 -0.10 10.02
N LYS A 175 15.66 0.03 10.27
CA LYS A 175 14.67 0.49 9.29
C LYS A 175 14.90 1.96 8.90
N VAL A 176 15.19 2.81 9.89
CA VAL A 176 15.52 4.22 9.66
C VAL A 176 16.83 4.36 8.89
N ALA A 177 17.87 3.63 9.27
CA ALA A 177 19.14 3.62 8.53
C ALA A 177 18.94 3.24 7.06
N ARG A 178 18.19 2.17 6.79
CA ARG A 178 17.89 1.73 5.42
C ARG A 178 17.15 2.80 4.63
N MET A 179 16.10 3.39 5.19
CA MET A 179 15.32 4.42 4.53
C MET A 179 16.15 5.67 4.22
N LEU A 180 16.91 6.16 5.20
CA LEU A 180 17.76 7.35 5.05
C LEU A 180 18.86 7.11 4.02
N THR A 181 19.55 5.96 4.07
CA THR A 181 20.57 5.63 3.08
C THR A 181 20.00 5.58 1.66
N ARG A 182 18.87 4.90 1.43
CA ARG A 182 18.29 4.84 0.08
C ARG A 182 17.80 6.21 -0.40
N SER A 183 17.22 7.01 0.49
CA SER A 183 16.73 8.35 0.17
C SER A 183 17.89 9.30 -0.15
N GLN A 184 18.95 9.27 0.66
CA GLN A 184 20.17 10.07 0.46
C GLN A 184 20.85 9.78 -0.88
N LEU A 185 20.96 8.50 -1.26
CA LEU A 185 21.56 8.10 -2.54
C LEU A 185 20.75 8.54 -3.76
N SER A 186 19.43 8.72 -3.60
CA SER A 186 18.55 9.18 -4.67
C SER A 186 18.29 10.68 -4.65
N ALA A 187 18.49 11.34 -3.52
CA ALA A 187 18.26 12.76 -3.37
C ALA A 187 19.37 13.53 -4.08
N GLY A 188 18.99 14.35 -5.06
CA GLY A 188 19.90 15.31 -5.68
C GLY A 188 20.43 16.32 -4.66
N SER A 189 21.49 17.04 -5.03
CA SER A 189 22.15 18.06 -4.19
C SER A 189 21.22 19.23 -3.76
N SER A 190 20.05 19.35 -4.38
CA SER A 190 19.11 20.48 -4.23
C SER A 190 17.73 20.09 -3.67
N TRP A 191 17.60 18.96 -2.96
CA TRP A 191 16.29 18.54 -2.43
C TRP A 191 15.64 19.61 -1.55
N THR A 192 14.36 19.85 -1.83
CA THR A 192 13.44 20.72 -1.07
C THR A 192 12.07 20.07 -1.01
N TRP A 193 11.32 20.33 0.07
CA TRP A 193 9.93 19.90 0.20
C TRP A 193 8.93 21.03 -0.10
N CYS A 194 9.34 22.30 0.06
CA CYS A 194 8.48 23.44 -0.20
C CYS A 194 8.06 23.44 -1.68
N GLY A 195 6.76 23.41 -1.94
CA GLY A 195 6.26 23.29 -3.33
C GLY A 195 5.87 21.87 -3.74
N ALA A 196 6.31 20.85 -3.00
CA ALA A 196 6.15 19.46 -3.42
C ALA A 196 4.69 18.96 -3.41
N PHE A 197 3.81 19.60 -2.62
CA PHE A 197 2.38 19.30 -2.61
C PHE A 197 1.62 19.94 -3.77
N ASP A 198 2.19 20.95 -4.45
CA ASP A 198 1.49 21.66 -5.54
C ASP A 198 1.14 20.74 -6.71
N LYS A 199 1.89 19.66 -6.92
CA LYS A 199 1.54 18.62 -7.90
C LYS A 199 0.21 17.92 -7.62
N PHE A 200 -0.23 17.90 -6.36
CA PHE A 200 -1.55 17.39 -5.97
C PHE A 200 -2.62 18.47 -6.03
N GLU A 201 -2.29 19.74 -5.76
CA GLU A 201 -3.20 20.89 -5.86
C GLU A 201 -3.58 21.24 -7.28
N GLN A 202 -2.58 21.19 -8.17
CA GLN A 202 -2.79 21.20 -9.61
C GLN A 202 -3.63 19.97 -10.04
N GLY A 203 -3.83 18.99 -9.16
CA GLY A 203 -4.56 17.76 -9.45
C GLY A 203 -3.78 16.88 -10.41
N SER A 204 -4.32 15.69 -10.66
CA SER A 204 -3.96 14.86 -11.82
C SER A 204 -4.40 15.52 -13.14
N PHE A 205 -4.25 16.83 -13.29
CA PHE A 205 -3.76 17.30 -14.56
C PHE A 205 -2.36 16.69 -14.65
N VAL A 206 -2.26 15.48 -15.23
CA VAL A 206 -1.22 15.42 -16.27
C VAL A 206 -1.65 16.57 -17.16
N GLN A 207 -0.97 17.72 -17.04
CA GLN A 207 -1.30 18.92 -17.81
C GLN A 207 -1.62 18.38 -19.18
N SER A 208 -2.90 18.47 -19.58
CA SER A 208 -3.30 18.04 -20.90
C SER A 208 -2.35 18.81 -21.79
N GLN A 209 -1.41 18.10 -22.37
CA GLN A 209 -0.42 18.75 -23.19
C GLN A 209 -1.17 19.11 -24.47
N PRO A 210 -0.82 20.24 -25.11
CA PRO A 210 -1.25 20.47 -26.48
C PRO A 210 -1.04 19.19 -27.27
N LEU A 211 -2.09 18.72 -27.93
CA LEU A 211 -2.05 17.47 -28.66
C LEU A 211 -1.02 17.63 -29.80
N VAL A 212 -0.03 16.76 -29.84
CA VAL A 212 0.89 16.67 -30.97
C VAL A 212 0.65 15.32 -31.63
N GLY A 213 -0.04 15.35 -32.77
CA GLY A 213 -0.56 14.16 -33.43
C GLY A 213 0.52 13.14 -33.76
N ALA A 214 1.73 13.59 -34.11
CA ALA A 214 2.90 12.73 -34.38
C ALA A 214 3.59 12.18 -33.11
N ALA A 215 3.43 12.83 -31.96
CA ALA A 215 4.06 12.45 -30.70
C ALA A 215 3.30 11.33 -29.96
N VAL A 216 2.04 11.07 -30.32
CA VAL A 216 1.26 10.00 -29.72
C VAL A 216 1.82 8.65 -30.13
N ASP A 217 2.10 7.82 -29.13
CA ASP A 217 2.55 6.45 -29.34
C ASP A 217 1.42 5.56 -29.79
N LEU A 218 1.64 4.83 -30.88
CA LEU A 218 0.70 3.89 -31.49
C LEU A 218 1.40 2.56 -31.76
N PRO A 219 0.68 1.42 -31.67
CA PRO A 219 1.23 0.14 -32.08
C PRO A 219 1.46 0.12 -33.60
N ARG A 220 2.30 -0.82 -34.06
CA ARG A 220 2.45 -1.11 -35.50
C ARG A 220 1.11 -1.55 -36.12
N LYS A 221 0.33 -2.33 -35.38
CA LYS A 221 -1.02 -2.78 -35.74
C LYS A 221 -1.85 -2.84 -34.46
N ALA A 222 -3.01 -2.22 -34.46
CA ALA A 222 -3.95 -2.22 -33.35
C ALA A 222 -4.96 -3.37 -33.47
N ALA A 223 -5.74 -3.60 -32.41
CA ALA A 223 -6.82 -4.60 -32.36
C ALA A 223 -6.36 -6.02 -32.76
N THR A 224 -5.14 -6.39 -32.38
CA THR A 224 -4.52 -7.67 -32.72
C THR A 224 -4.92 -8.82 -31.80
N CYS A 225 -5.45 -8.51 -30.61
CA CYS A 225 -5.96 -9.47 -29.65
C CYS A 225 -7.48 -9.35 -29.56
N ASP A 226 -8.22 -10.45 -29.68
CA ASP A 226 -9.67 -10.49 -29.42
C ASP A 226 -9.94 -10.95 -27.97
N PRO A 227 -10.28 -10.02 -27.04
CA PRO A 227 -10.48 -10.36 -25.65
C PRO A 227 -11.66 -11.32 -25.42
N VAL A 228 -12.63 -11.38 -26.34
CA VAL A 228 -13.83 -12.24 -26.25
C VAL A 228 -13.42 -13.72 -26.17
N LEU A 229 -12.27 -14.08 -26.75
CA LEU A 229 -11.68 -15.43 -26.70
C LEU A 229 -11.02 -15.76 -25.36
N HIS A 230 -10.71 -14.75 -24.55
CA HIS A 230 -9.90 -14.86 -23.34
C HIS A 230 -10.69 -14.63 -22.05
N VAL A 231 -11.84 -13.95 -22.13
CA VAL A 231 -12.70 -13.71 -20.96
C VAL A 231 -13.56 -14.93 -20.58
N PRO A 232 -14.01 -15.03 -19.32
CA PRO A 232 -14.99 -16.01 -18.86
C PRO A 232 -16.30 -15.96 -19.65
N ALA A 233 -17.05 -17.07 -19.65
CA ALA A 233 -18.27 -17.21 -20.45
C ALA A 233 -19.32 -16.15 -20.10
N GLU A 234 -19.53 -15.84 -18.82
CA GLU A 234 -20.50 -14.84 -18.40
C GLU A 234 -20.15 -13.46 -18.96
N LEU A 235 -18.88 -13.08 -18.89
CA LEU A 235 -18.37 -11.81 -19.42
C LEU A 235 -18.45 -11.79 -20.94
N ARG A 236 -18.18 -12.93 -21.60
CA ARG A 236 -18.30 -13.09 -23.05
C ARG A 236 -19.72 -12.78 -23.54
N GLU A 237 -20.73 -13.32 -22.87
CA GLU A 237 -22.13 -13.08 -23.25
C GLU A 237 -22.52 -11.60 -23.06
N MET A 238 -22.04 -10.95 -22.00
CA MET A 238 -22.26 -9.50 -21.83
C MET A 238 -21.61 -8.66 -22.94
N LEU A 239 -20.41 -9.03 -23.39
CA LEU A 239 -19.67 -8.29 -24.42
C LEU A 239 -20.27 -8.46 -25.83
N ARG A 240 -21.02 -9.54 -26.06
CA ARG A 240 -21.72 -9.81 -27.32
C ARG A 240 -23.05 -9.07 -27.48
N ASN A 241 -23.47 -8.31 -26.47
CA ASN A 241 -24.71 -7.56 -26.51
C ASN A 241 -24.49 -6.17 -25.93
N ALA A 242 -24.45 -5.16 -26.78
CA ALA A 242 -24.23 -3.77 -26.37
C ALA A 242 -25.20 -3.29 -25.28
N SER A 243 -26.46 -3.75 -25.28
CA SER A 243 -27.46 -3.39 -24.26
C SER A 243 -27.13 -3.94 -22.87
N SER A 244 -26.26 -4.96 -22.75
CA SER A 244 -25.78 -5.44 -21.45
C SER A 244 -24.77 -4.47 -20.82
N ILE A 245 -24.05 -3.71 -21.65
CA ILE A 245 -23.08 -2.69 -21.21
C ILE A 245 -23.75 -1.33 -21.10
N PHE A 246 -24.64 -0.98 -22.02
CA PHE A 246 -25.38 0.27 -22.08
C PHE A 246 -26.90 0.00 -22.00
N PRO A 247 -27.43 -0.32 -20.80
CA PRO A 247 -28.84 -0.72 -20.65
C PRO A 247 -29.81 0.45 -20.81
N ALA A 248 -29.38 1.67 -20.52
CA ALA A 248 -30.14 2.89 -20.74
C ALA A 248 -29.51 3.62 -21.93
N VAL A 249 -30.03 3.39 -23.14
CA VAL A 249 -29.70 4.19 -24.32
C VAL A 249 -30.49 5.50 -24.22
N PRO A 250 -29.86 6.65 -23.98
CA PRO A 250 -30.59 7.91 -23.91
C PRO A 250 -31.17 8.26 -25.28
N ALA A 251 -32.33 8.91 -25.29
CA ALA A 251 -32.93 9.42 -26.52
C ALA A 251 -32.13 10.65 -26.99
N GLY A 252 -31.04 10.43 -27.75
CA GLY A 252 -30.17 11.47 -28.30
C GLY A 252 -28.71 11.02 -28.40
N GLU A 253 -27.91 11.68 -29.26
CA GLU A 253 -26.45 11.46 -29.32
C GLU A 253 -25.82 11.85 -27.97
N LEU A 254 -25.07 10.93 -27.37
CA LEU A 254 -24.31 11.20 -26.15
C LEU A 254 -22.92 11.67 -26.50
N GLY A 255 -22.52 12.83 -25.98
CA GLY A 255 -21.16 13.33 -26.11
C GLY A 255 -21.07 14.71 -26.74
N PRO A 256 -19.84 15.22 -26.98
CA PRO A 256 -19.64 16.53 -27.54
C PRO A 256 -20.20 16.61 -28.97
N CYS A 257 -21.24 17.41 -29.18
CA CYS A 257 -21.82 17.72 -30.49
C CYS A 257 -20.88 18.53 -31.42
N CYS A 258 -19.66 18.81 -30.97
CA CYS A 258 -18.76 19.81 -31.55
C CYS A 258 -17.43 19.18 -31.99
N ARG A 259 -16.83 19.74 -33.05
CA ARG A 259 -15.46 19.41 -33.49
C ARG A 259 -14.45 19.65 -32.36
N HIS A 260 -13.31 18.97 -32.41
CA HIS A 260 -12.19 19.22 -31.49
C HIS A 260 -11.63 20.64 -31.71
N GLN A 261 -11.70 21.51 -30.70
CA GLN A 261 -11.44 22.94 -30.86
C GLN A 261 -10.00 23.38 -30.58
N GLU A 262 -9.23 22.63 -29.78
CA GLU A 262 -7.92 23.14 -29.30
C GLU A 262 -6.82 23.10 -30.37
N ASP A 263 -6.77 22.04 -31.19
CA ASP A 263 -5.85 21.91 -32.32
C ASP A 263 -6.40 20.89 -33.35
N PRO A 264 -7.24 21.34 -34.30
CA PRO A 264 -7.90 20.44 -35.25
C PRO A 264 -6.93 19.78 -36.24
N GLU A 265 -5.82 20.43 -36.58
CA GLU A 265 -4.82 19.88 -37.50
C GLU A 265 -4.06 18.72 -36.85
N GLN A 266 -3.54 18.91 -35.62
CA GLN A 266 -2.87 17.83 -34.89
C GLN A 266 -3.82 16.68 -34.57
N TYR A 267 -5.09 16.98 -34.34
CA TYR A 267 -6.12 15.96 -34.17
C TYR A 267 -6.35 15.14 -35.45
N ALA A 268 -6.49 15.80 -36.61
CA ALA A 268 -6.62 15.11 -37.90
C ALA A 268 -5.39 14.24 -38.21
N ILE A 269 -4.17 14.73 -37.94
CA ILE A 269 -2.93 13.95 -38.06
C ILE A 269 -2.97 12.71 -37.17
N LEU A 270 -3.40 12.84 -35.92
CA LEU A 270 -3.53 11.71 -35.01
C LEU A 270 -4.52 10.67 -35.55
N ILE A 271 -5.73 11.10 -35.90
CA ILE A 271 -6.78 10.19 -36.40
C ILE A 271 -6.31 9.48 -37.66
N ALA A 272 -5.66 10.18 -38.60
CA ALA A 272 -5.10 9.56 -39.79
C ALA A 272 -4.05 8.48 -39.47
N ARG A 273 -3.18 8.70 -38.47
CA ARG A 273 -2.22 7.69 -37.99
C ARG A 273 -2.92 6.50 -37.34
N GLU A 274 -3.96 6.75 -36.54
CA GLU A 274 -4.73 5.70 -35.88
C GLU A 274 -5.57 4.86 -36.86
N VAL A 275 -6.09 5.47 -37.92
CA VAL A 275 -6.71 4.76 -39.05
C VAL A 275 -5.68 3.86 -39.75
N LYS A 276 -4.48 4.37 -40.04
CA LYS A 276 -3.40 3.60 -40.70
C LYS A 276 -2.99 2.35 -39.92
N CYS A 277 -2.99 2.39 -38.59
CA CYS A 277 -2.67 1.22 -37.77
C CYS A 277 -3.88 0.35 -37.42
N GLY A 278 -5.09 0.70 -37.88
CA GLY A 278 -6.33 -0.05 -37.65
C GLY A 278 -6.98 0.17 -36.29
N LYS A 279 -6.54 1.18 -35.54
CA LYS A 279 -7.10 1.52 -34.22
C LYS A 279 -8.47 2.19 -34.33
N ILE A 280 -8.71 2.87 -35.45
CA ILE A 280 -9.91 3.67 -35.71
C ILE A 280 -10.56 3.23 -37.00
N ARG A 281 -11.90 3.20 -36.98
CA ARG A 281 -12.76 3.22 -38.18
C ARG A 281 -13.61 4.48 -38.19
N LEU A 282 -14.32 4.71 -39.28
CA LEU A 282 -15.12 5.91 -39.49
C LEU A 282 -16.61 5.53 -39.54
N ARG A 283 -17.46 6.44 -39.08
CA ARG A 283 -18.91 6.35 -39.19
C ARG A 283 -19.52 7.72 -39.45
N ARG A 284 -20.70 7.80 -40.03
CA ARG A 284 -21.52 9.02 -40.08
C ARG A 284 -22.22 9.25 -38.75
N GLN A 285 -22.61 8.18 -38.05
CA GLN A 285 -23.28 8.26 -36.76
C GLN A 285 -22.66 7.32 -35.73
N ALA A 286 -22.60 7.79 -34.48
CA ALA A 286 -22.17 7.04 -33.32
C ALA A 286 -23.20 7.23 -32.19
N ASN A 287 -23.39 6.19 -31.37
CA ASN A 287 -24.28 6.24 -30.22
C ASN A 287 -23.66 7.04 -29.06
N GLY A 288 -22.32 7.05 -29.01
CA GLY A 288 -21.57 7.68 -27.94
C GLY A 288 -20.26 8.28 -28.44
N VAL A 289 -19.99 9.50 -28.01
CA VAL A 289 -18.81 10.29 -28.34
C VAL A 289 -18.20 10.80 -27.04
N ALA A 290 -16.87 10.79 -26.92
CA ALA A 290 -16.21 11.43 -25.79
C ALA A 290 -15.04 12.30 -26.24
N PRO A 291 -14.73 13.39 -25.52
CA PRO A 291 -13.57 14.19 -25.83
C PRO A 291 -12.28 13.40 -25.58
N ILE A 292 -11.20 13.83 -26.24
CA ILE A 292 -9.87 13.27 -26.03
C ILE A 292 -8.93 14.34 -25.48
N PHE A 293 -7.86 13.91 -24.84
CA PHE A 293 -6.76 14.79 -24.47
C PHE A 293 -5.44 14.03 -24.48
N ALA A 294 -4.32 14.74 -24.63
CA ALA A 294 -2.99 14.15 -24.64
C ALA A 294 -2.31 14.28 -23.28
N VAL A 295 -1.58 13.24 -22.90
CA VAL A 295 -0.76 13.22 -21.69
C VAL A 295 0.68 12.84 -22.02
N GLY A 296 1.65 13.55 -21.46
CA GLY A 296 3.07 13.26 -21.68
C GLY A 296 3.48 11.91 -21.09
N LYS A 297 4.39 11.20 -21.77
CA LYS A 297 5.11 10.05 -21.22
C LYS A 297 6.38 10.52 -20.50
N SER A 298 6.97 9.60 -19.73
CA SER A 298 8.27 9.83 -19.06
C SER A 298 9.41 10.12 -20.05
N ALA A 299 9.32 9.60 -21.27
CA ALA A 299 10.21 9.98 -22.36
C ALA A 299 9.75 11.31 -22.96
N ALA A 300 10.63 12.31 -22.92
CA ALA A 300 10.36 13.64 -23.44
C ALA A 300 9.90 13.60 -24.91
N GLY A 301 8.89 14.41 -25.24
CA GLY A 301 8.36 14.50 -26.60
C GLY A 301 7.44 13.34 -27.03
N ARG A 302 7.12 12.38 -26.15
CA ARG A 302 6.15 11.31 -26.41
C ARG A 302 4.85 11.53 -25.63
N GLN A 303 3.72 11.22 -26.25
CA GLN A 303 2.38 11.40 -25.67
C GLN A 303 1.56 10.10 -25.67
N ARG A 304 0.52 10.06 -24.84
CA ARG A 304 -0.60 9.10 -24.92
C ARG A 304 -1.88 9.87 -25.16
N LYS A 305 -2.74 9.34 -26.03
CA LYS A 305 -4.14 9.77 -26.13
C LYS A 305 -4.94 9.16 -24.98
N ILE A 306 -5.68 9.99 -24.25
CA ILE A 306 -6.71 9.55 -23.30
C ILE A 306 -8.08 9.87 -23.88
N TRP A 307 -8.98 8.88 -23.82
CA TRP A 307 -10.38 9.04 -24.20
C TRP A 307 -11.19 9.29 -22.92
N ASN A 308 -11.76 10.49 -22.78
CA ASN A 308 -12.43 10.89 -21.54
C ASN A 308 -13.83 10.26 -21.42
N GLY A 309 -13.86 8.97 -21.11
CA GLY A 309 -15.07 8.17 -21.00
C GLY A 309 -15.89 8.37 -19.74
N SER A 310 -15.73 9.48 -19.01
CA SER A 310 -16.37 9.66 -17.70
C SER A 310 -17.90 9.67 -17.77
N GLU A 311 -18.46 10.42 -18.73
CA GLU A 311 -19.92 10.46 -18.96
C GLU A 311 -20.45 9.10 -19.42
N LEU A 312 -19.81 8.49 -20.43
CA LEU A 312 -20.20 7.17 -20.92
C LEU A 312 -20.06 6.07 -19.85
N SER A 313 -19.05 6.15 -19.00
CA SER A 313 -18.88 5.22 -17.89
C SER A 313 -19.96 5.38 -16.82
N SER A 314 -20.60 6.55 -16.72
CA SER A 314 -21.65 6.83 -15.73
C SER A 314 -23.00 6.21 -16.12
N ILE A 315 -23.27 6.06 -17.41
CA ILE A 315 -24.49 5.43 -17.95
C ILE A 315 -24.29 3.93 -18.24
N ALA A 316 -23.03 3.49 -18.39
CA ALA A 316 -22.73 2.09 -18.56
C ALA A 316 -23.03 1.28 -17.29
N ALA A 317 -23.42 0.03 -17.47
CA ALA A 317 -23.48 -0.94 -16.39
C ALA A 317 -22.14 -1.01 -15.67
N LYS A 318 -22.17 -1.20 -14.35
CA LYS A 318 -20.94 -1.29 -13.56
C LYS A 318 -20.19 -2.58 -13.92
N PRO A 319 -18.90 -2.51 -14.33
CA PRO A 319 -18.13 -3.70 -14.63
C PRO A 319 -17.90 -4.55 -13.38
N PRO A 320 -17.73 -5.88 -13.53
CA PRO A 320 -17.25 -6.72 -12.44
C PRO A 320 -15.83 -6.29 -12.04
N PRO A 321 -15.44 -6.46 -10.76
CA PRO A 321 -14.09 -6.18 -10.32
C PRO A 321 -13.09 -7.04 -11.11
N PRO A 322 -11.92 -6.50 -11.49
CA PRO A 322 -10.89 -7.27 -12.19
C PRO A 322 -10.46 -8.48 -11.35
N PRO A 323 -10.52 -9.71 -11.89
CA PRO A 323 -10.21 -10.90 -11.11
C PRO A 323 -8.72 -11.00 -10.81
N ARG A 324 -8.38 -11.63 -9.68
CA ARG A 324 -7.00 -11.93 -9.25
C ARG A 324 -6.03 -10.73 -9.37
N LEU A 325 -6.52 -9.51 -9.15
CA LEU A 325 -5.71 -8.30 -9.28
C LEU A 325 -4.66 -8.24 -8.17
N ALA A 326 -3.39 -8.28 -8.57
CA ALA A 326 -2.28 -8.23 -7.64
C ALA A 326 -2.08 -6.81 -7.08
N ASN A 327 -1.65 -6.72 -5.82
CA ASN A 327 -1.26 -5.47 -5.18
C ASN A 327 -0.05 -5.71 -4.26
N PRO A 328 0.58 -4.67 -3.68
CA PRO A 328 1.75 -4.84 -2.83
C PRO A 328 1.58 -5.82 -1.65
N SER A 329 0.37 -6.04 -1.13
CA SER A 329 0.15 -7.04 -0.08
C SER A 329 0.39 -8.47 -0.55
N SER A 330 0.24 -8.75 -1.86
CA SER A 330 0.50 -10.09 -2.42
C SER A 330 1.95 -10.54 -2.18
N PHE A 331 2.92 -9.62 -2.07
CA PHE A 331 4.32 -9.99 -1.76
C PHE A 331 4.46 -10.64 -0.37
N LEU A 332 3.56 -10.34 0.56
CA LEU A 332 3.65 -10.82 1.95
C LEU A 332 3.32 -12.32 2.08
N ASP A 333 2.68 -12.89 1.06
CA ASP A 333 2.36 -14.32 0.96
C ASP A 333 3.51 -15.17 0.48
N LEU A 334 4.59 -14.55 0.02
CA LEU A 334 5.83 -15.25 -0.32
C LEU A 334 6.36 -15.96 0.93
N HIS A 335 6.60 -17.24 0.79
CA HIS A 335 7.26 -18.07 1.79
C HIS A 335 8.65 -18.45 1.31
N VAL A 336 9.66 -17.74 1.79
CA VAL A 336 11.05 -17.87 1.34
C VAL A 336 11.92 -18.19 2.56
N GLY A 337 12.84 -19.15 2.43
CA GLY A 337 13.91 -19.34 3.41
C GLY A 337 14.98 -18.26 3.25
N THR A 338 15.70 -17.94 4.34
CA THR A 338 16.73 -16.87 4.37
C THR A 338 17.77 -17.00 3.26
N ASP A 339 18.18 -18.23 2.93
CA ASP A 339 19.23 -18.52 1.94
C ASP A 339 18.66 -19.08 0.63
N THR A 340 17.34 -19.13 0.48
CA THR A 340 16.69 -19.69 -0.71
C THR A 340 16.69 -18.65 -1.83
N PRO A 341 17.38 -18.88 -2.96
CA PRO A 341 17.36 -17.92 -4.05
C PRO A 341 15.94 -17.73 -4.61
N VAL A 342 15.65 -16.49 -4.97
CA VAL A 342 14.45 -16.11 -5.72
C VAL A 342 14.90 -15.24 -6.88
N PHE A 343 14.45 -15.61 -8.07
CA PHE A 343 14.68 -14.86 -9.29
C PHE A 343 13.38 -14.24 -9.75
N TYR A 344 13.43 -12.97 -10.09
CA TYR A 344 12.28 -12.22 -10.55
C TYR A 344 12.35 -11.99 -12.05
N SER A 345 11.19 -12.07 -12.70
CA SER A 345 11.03 -11.74 -14.11
C SER A 345 9.81 -10.85 -14.28
N LYS A 346 9.82 -9.98 -15.27
CA LYS A 346 8.70 -9.09 -15.60
C LYS A 346 8.47 -9.06 -17.10
N ARG A 347 7.19 -9.02 -17.49
CA ARG A 347 6.71 -8.72 -18.84
C ARG A 347 5.72 -7.56 -18.78
N ASP A 348 5.84 -6.64 -19.75
CA ASP A 348 5.00 -5.46 -19.95
C ASP A 348 4.45 -5.55 -21.38
N ALA A 349 3.13 -5.50 -21.54
CA ALA A 349 2.53 -5.49 -22.87
C ALA A 349 2.68 -4.12 -23.54
N GLU A 350 3.13 -4.10 -24.80
CA GLU A 350 3.32 -2.86 -25.54
C GLU A 350 1.96 -2.26 -25.94
N THR A 351 1.72 -1.01 -25.55
CA THR A 351 0.47 -0.27 -25.90
C THR A 351 -0.80 -1.08 -25.62
N PHE A 352 -0.85 -1.77 -24.48
CA PHE A 352 -1.79 -2.88 -24.26
C PHE A 352 -3.25 -2.61 -24.61
N PHE A 353 -3.81 -1.48 -24.18
CA PHE A 353 -5.21 -1.14 -24.51
C PHE A 353 -5.46 -0.96 -26.01
N ASP A 354 -4.46 -0.53 -26.78
CA ASP A 354 -4.55 -0.38 -28.23
C ASP A 354 -4.45 -1.72 -28.97
N VAL A 355 -4.12 -2.82 -28.28
CA VAL A 355 -4.09 -4.16 -28.89
C VAL A 355 -5.37 -4.95 -28.65
N LEU A 356 -6.14 -4.59 -27.62
CA LEU A 356 -7.38 -5.26 -27.25
C LEU A 356 -8.53 -4.81 -28.15
N LYS A 357 -8.97 -5.67 -29.07
CA LYS A 357 -10.10 -5.42 -29.98
C LYS A 357 -11.40 -5.24 -29.18
N VAL A 358 -12.21 -4.28 -29.61
CA VAL A 358 -13.59 -4.09 -29.15
C VAL A 358 -14.54 -4.93 -30.01
N PRO A 359 -15.54 -5.61 -29.40
CA PRO A 359 -16.63 -6.25 -30.14
C PRO A 359 -17.34 -5.25 -31.07
N ASP A 360 -17.66 -5.66 -32.29
CA ASP A 360 -18.16 -4.75 -33.33
C ASP A 360 -19.44 -4.00 -32.90
N GLU A 361 -20.31 -4.60 -32.08
CA GLU A 361 -21.52 -3.97 -31.52
C GLU A 361 -21.24 -2.80 -30.56
N LEU A 362 -20.07 -2.79 -29.92
CA LEU A 362 -19.67 -1.76 -28.96
C LEU A 362 -18.93 -0.61 -29.64
N CYS A 363 -18.35 -0.81 -30.82
CA CYS A 363 -17.62 0.23 -31.56
C CYS A 363 -18.42 1.55 -31.73
N PRO A 364 -19.74 1.55 -32.06
CA PRO A 364 -20.53 2.78 -32.17
C PRO A 364 -20.63 3.60 -30.89
N TRP A 365 -20.27 3.05 -29.73
CA TRP A 365 -20.28 3.75 -28.44
C TRP A 365 -18.95 4.43 -28.11
N PHE A 366 -17.89 4.14 -28.86
CA PHE A 366 -16.54 4.68 -28.59
C PHE A 366 -16.11 5.70 -29.65
N GLY A 367 -17.03 6.62 -29.98
CA GLY A 367 -16.78 7.75 -30.85
C GLY A 367 -15.89 8.82 -30.21
N GLN A 368 -15.30 9.63 -31.07
CA GLN A 368 -14.48 10.80 -30.76
C GLN A 368 -14.99 12.00 -31.57
N PRO A 369 -14.56 13.25 -31.27
CA PRO A 369 -15.06 14.42 -31.97
C PRO A 369 -14.97 14.28 -33.51
N PRO A 370 -16.00 14.70 -34.26
CA PRO A 370 -16.04 14.50 -35.71
C PRO A 370 -15.02 15.37 -36.46
N LEU A 371 -14.60 14.89 -37.63
CA LEU A 371 -13.76 15.56 -38.62
C LEU A 371 -14.44 15.51 -39.99
N SER A 372 -14.16 16.47 -40.88
CA SER A 372 -14.60 16.32 -42.27
C SER A 372 -13.76 15.27 -43.01
N ALA A 373 -14.34 14.64 -44.02
CA ALA A 373 -13.60 13.73 -44.89
C ALA A 373 -12.38 14.44 -45.53
N GLY A 374 -12.52 15.70 -45.94
CA GLY A 374 -11.43 16.50 -46.50
C GLY A 374 -10.26 16.72 -45.53
N GLU A 375 -10.53 16.99 -44.24
CA GLU A 375 -9.50 17.11 -43.20
C GLU A 375 -8.69 15.81 -43.07
N LEU A 376 -9.37 14.66 -43.12
CA LEU A 376 -8.73 13.33 -43.07
C LEU A 376 -7.96 12.99 -44.34
N MET A 377 -8.50 13.33 -45.51
CA MET A 377 -7.81 13.15 -46.79
C MET A 377 -6.48 13.89 -46.80
N GLN A 378 -6.50 15.16 -46.38
CA GLN A 378 -5.31 16.00 -46.31
C GLN A 378 -4.29 15.47 -45.29
N ALA A 379 -4.72 15.19 -44.05
CA ALA A 379 -3.82 14.74 -42.99
C ALA A 379 -3.25 13.33 -43.23
N GLY A 380 -4.04 12.45 -43.85
CA GLY A 380 -3.69 11.06 -44.09
C GLY A 380 -3.07 10.78 -45.45
N ASN A 381 -3.18 11.70 -46.40
CA ASN A 381 -2.99 11.46 -47.82
C ASN A 381 -3.85 10.27 -48.31
N PHE A 382 -5.14 10.30 -47.95
CA PHE A 382 -6.10 9.27 -48.31
C PHE A 382 -6.92 9.68 -49.53
N THR A 383 -7.30 8.71 -50.36
CA THR A 383 -8.30 8.94 -51.41
C THR A 383 -9.72 8.82 -50.84
N VAL A 384 -10.70 9.39 -51.54
CA VAL A 384 -12.12 9.28 -51.16
C VAL A 384 -12.56 7.81 -51.11
N GLU A 385 -12.10 6.99 -52.04
CA GLU A 385 -12.44 5.55 -52.10
C GLU A 385 -11.90 4.80 -50.89
N LEU A 386 -10.68 5.13 -50.45
CA LEU A 386 -10.09 4.54 -49.25
C LEU A 386 -10.89 4.95 -48.00
N LEU A 387 -11.21 6.22 -47.83
CA LEU A 387 -12.04 6.67 -46.70
C LEU A 387 -13.43 6.04 -46.72
N ALA A 388 -14.04 5.91 -47.90
CA ALA A 388 -15.32 5.23 -48.07
C ALA A 388 -15.23 3.76 -47.62
N SER A 389 -14.15 3.04 -47.95
CA SER A 389 -13.93 1.65 -47.50
C SER A 389 -13.71 1.49 -45.99
N LEU A 390 -13.33 2.58 -45.32
CA LEU A 390 -13.07 2.64 -43.89
C LEU A 390 -14.28 3.16 -43.10
N THR A 391 -15.36 3.53 -43.78
CA THR A 391 -16.60 4.07 -43.20
C THR A 391 -17.68 2.98 -43.14
N ASP A 392 -18.08 2.56 -41.94
CA ASP A 392 -18.89 1.35 -41.74
C ASP A 392 -20.37 1.49 -42.13
N ASP A 393 -20.94 2.68 -42.05
CA ASP A 393 -22.37 2.97 -42.22
C ASP A 393 -22.69 3.73 -43.52
N LEU A 394 -21.81 3.62 -44.53
CA LEU A 394 -21.95 4.34 -45.79
C LEU A 394 -23.02 3.73 -46.73
N HIS A 395 -23.36 2.45 -46.58
CA HIS A 395 -24.46 1.72 -47.26
C HIS A 395 -24.72 2.10 -48.74
N GLY A 396 -23.67 2.25 -49.56
CA GLY A 396 -23.79 2.57 -50.99
C GLY A 396 -23.97 4.07 -51.32
N SER A 397 -23.95 4.94 -50.32
CA SER A 397 -23.88 6.40 -50.49
C SER A 397 -22.48 6.84 -50.95
N SER A 398 -22.39 7.93 -51.72
CA SER A 398 -21.09 8.56 -51.98
C SER A 398 -20.64 9.35 -50.75
N LEU A 399 -19.32 9.35 -50.52
CA LEU A 399 -18.65 10.19 -49.53
C LEU A 399 -18.23 11.50 -50.19
N ARG A 400 -18.56 12.63 -49.57
CA ARG A 400 -18.12 13.96 -50.02
C ARG A 400 -17.06 14.52 -49.06
N GLU A 401 -16.24 15.45 -49.54
CA GLU A 401 -15.17 16.05 -48.71
C GLU A 401 -15.71 16.84 -47.51
N ASP A 402 -16.91 17.37 -47.61
CA ASP A 402 -17.62 18.12 -46.55
C ASP A 402 -18.38 17.21 -45.57
N ASP A 403 -18.51 15.91 -45.87
CA ASP A 403 -19.17 14.96 -44.97
C ASP A 403 -18.42 14.89 -43.63
N LEU A 404 -19.17 15.04 -42.53
CA LEU A 404 -18.64 14.82 -41.19
C LEU A 404 -18.60 13.33 -40.87
N LEU A 405 -17.43 12.87 -40.45
CA LEU A 405 -17.17 11.50 -40.03
C LEU A 405 -16.77 11.49 -38.56
N VAL A 406 -17.38 10.59 -37.81
CA VAL A 406 -17.09 10.29 -36.41
C VAL A 406 -16.04 9.18 -36.36
N PRO A 407 -14.83 9.45 -35.83
CA PRO A 407 -13.83 8.42 -35.61
C PRO A 407 -14.23 7.52 -34.44
N VAL A 408 -14.39 6.21 -34.68
CA VAL A 408 -14.77 5.23 -33.66
C VAL A 408 -13.62 4.29 -33.32
N SER A 409 -13.45 4.00 -32.03
CA SER A 409 -12.40 3.11 -31.52
C SER A 409 -12.70 1.65 -31.81
N MET A 410 -11.77 0.96 -32.49
CA MET A 410 -11.78 -0.50 -32.67
C MET A 410 -11.12 -1.24 -31.51
N VAL A 411 -10.62 -0.50 -30.53
CA VAL A 411 -9.86 -0.99 -29.39
C VAL A 411 -10.45 -0.47 -28.09
N TRP A 412 -10.21 -1.17 -26.98
CA TRP A 412 -10.77 -0.78 -25.69
C TRP A 412 -10.17 0.56 -25.24
N PRO A 413 -10.98 1.64 -25.14
CA PRO A 413 -10.43 2.97 -24.91
C PRO A 413 -9.87 3.11 -23.49
N MET A 414 -8.69 3.74 -23.39
CA MET A 414 -8.13 4.18 -22.12
C MET A 414 -8.99 5.31 -21.55
N GLY A 415 -9.79 4.98 -20.53
CA GLY A 415 -10.71 5.91 -19.84
C GLY A 415 -12.15 5.44 -19.75
N PHE A 416 -12.48 4.27 -20.30
CA PHE A 416 -13.76 3.60 -20.07
C PHE A 416 -13.69 2.64 -18.88
N SER A 417 -14.77 2.58 -18.08
CA SER A 417 -14.82 1.82 -16.82
C SER A 417 -14.56 0.31 -17.00
N TRP A 418 -14.93 -0.28 -18.14
CA TRP A 418 -14.76 -1.71 -18.41
C TRP A 418 -13.34 -2.10 -18.86
N SER A 419 -12.56 -1.16 -19.41
CA SER A 419 -11.29 -1.50 -20.06
C SER A 419 -10.33 -2.27 -19.15
N SER A 420 -10.23 -1.91 -17.86
CA SER A 420 -9.35 -2.58 -16.91
C SER A 420 -9.76 -4.02 -16.60
N THR A 421 -11.06 -4.34 -16.53
CA THR A 421 -11.50 -5.71 -16.24
C THR A 421 -11.25 -6.62 -17.45
N ILE A 422 -11.42 -6.10 -18.67
CA ILE A 422 -11.11 -6.83 -19.91
C ILE A 422 -9.61 -7.08 -20.04
N ALA A 423 -8.80 -6.05 -19.82
CA ALA A 423 -7.34 -6.15 -19.82
C ALA A 423 -6.84 -7.21 -18.82
N GLN A 424 -7.33 -7.17 -17.58
CA GLN A 424 -6.93 -8.12 -16.53
C GLN A 424 -7.29 -9.56 -16.90
N ASN A 425 -8.52 -9.83 -17.35
CA ASN A 425 -8.96 -11.16 -17.75
C ASN A 425 -8.11 -11.71 -18.92
N THR A 426 -7.82 -10.84 -19.90
CA THR A 426 -7.02 -11.21 -21.08
C THR A 426 -5.61 -11.64 -20.69
N THR A 427 -4.94 -10.89 -19.80
CA THR A 427 -3.61 -11.25 -19.31
C THR A 427 -3.63 -12.54 -18.49
N ILE A 428 -4.62 -12.71 -17.59
CA ILE A 428 -4.76 -13.96 -16.81
C ILE A 428 -4.91 -15.17 -17.75
N ALA A 429 -5.70 -15.06 -18.81
CA ALA A 429 -5.87 -16.12 -19.80
C ALA A 429 -4.57 -16.46 -20.56
N CYS A 430 -3.57 -15.57 -20.56
CA CYS A 430 -2.25 -15.86 -21.12
C CYS A 430 -1.31 -16.54 -20.10
N VAL A 431 -1.64 -16.48 -18.81
CA VAL A 431 -0.88 -17.13 -17.71
C VAL A 431 -1.29 -18.61 -17.52
N LYS A 432 -2.09 -19.20 -18.42
CA LYS A 432 -2.69 -20.56 -18.33
C LYS A 432 -1.81 -21.69 -17.77
N ALA A 433 -0.50 -21.70 -18.04
CA ALA A 433 0.41 -22.72 -17.50
C ALA A 433 0.74 -22.56 -16.00
N ALA A 434 0.25 -21.49 -15.36
CA ALA A 434 0.58 -21.07 -14.00
C ALA A 434 -0.63 -20.40 -13.30
N GLU A 435 -1.88 -20.67 -13.72
CA GLU A 435 -3.06 -20.03 -13.12
C GLU A 435 -3.18 -20.32 -11.61
N ASP A 436 -2.88 -21.56 -11.21
CA ASP A 436 -2.82 -21.98 -9.80
C ASP A 436 -1.68 -21.31 -9.02
N ALA A 437 -0.74 -20.66 -9.71
CA ALA A 437 0.39 -19.95 -9.13
C ALA A 437 0.16 -18.43 -9.03
N ILE A 438 -1.02 -17.92 -9.42
CA ILE A 438 -1.34 -16.49 -9.34
C ILE A 438 -1.60 -16.08 -7.89
N LEU A 439 -0.79 -15.15 -7.39
CA LEU A 439 -0.97 -14.50 -6.09
C LEU A 439 -1.95 -13.32 -6.16
N ALA A 440 -3.08 -13.48 -5.49
CA ALA A 440 -4.06 -12.41 -5.27
C ALA A 440 -4.67 -12.49 -3.87
N MET A 441 -5.01 -11.34 -3.30
CA MET A 441 -5.57 -11.25 -1.94
C MET A 441 -6.94 -11.94 -1.79
N GLU A 442 -7.73 -11.96 -2.86
CA GLU A 442 -9.10 -12.50 -2.87
C GLU A 442 -9.13 -14.03 -3.07
N HIS A 443 -7.97 -14.66 -3.29
CA HIS A 443 -7.85 -16.07 -3.62
C HIS A 443 -6.97 -16.79 -2.58
N PRO A 444 -7.15 -18.12 -2.42
CA PRO A 444 -6.25 -18.93 -1.61
C PRO A 444 -4.80 -18.75 -2.06
N VAL A 445 -3.88 -18.74 -1.09
CA VAL A 445 -2.45 -18.73 -1.39
C VAL A 445 -2.07 -20.06 -2.04
N PRO A 446 -1.34 -20.08 -3.17
CA PRO A 446 -0.85 -21.30 -3.79
C PRO A 446 -0.04 -22.14 -2.80
N HIS A 447 -0.35 -23.42 -2.70
CA HIS A 447 0.35 -24.35 -1.81
C HIS A 447 1.78 -24.62 -2.30
N ASP A 448 1.95 -24.86 -3.60
CA ASP A 448 3.28 -24.89 -4.22
C ASP A 448 3.71 -23.46 -4.56
N GLN A 449 4.83 -23.03 -3.98
CA GLN A 449 5.47 -21.74 -4.24
C GLN A 449 6.82 -21.88 -4.95
N SER A 450 7.04 -23.00 -5.67
CA SER A 450 8.21 -23.21 -6.52
C SER A 450 8.27 -22.19 -7.67
N GLU A 451 7.10 -21.80 -8.17
CA GLU A 451 6.89 -20.66 -9.05
C GLU A 451 5.62 -19.94 -8.67
N LEU A 452 5.65 -18.62 -8.75
CA LEU A 452 4.51 -17.75 -8.47
C LEU A 452 4.44 -16.66 -9.51
N CYS A 453 3.25 -16.09 -9.70
CA CYS A 453 3.08 -14.93 -10.54
C CYS A 453 2.08 -13.94 -9.95
N MET A 454 2.22 -12.69 -10.35
CA MET A 454 1.36 -11.57 -9.97
C MET A 454 0.97 -10.83 -11.23
N VAL A 455 -0.33 -10.62 -11.43
CA VAL A 455 -0.89 -10.00 -12.62
C VAL A 455 -1.59 -8.69 -12.25
N ALA A 456 -1.16 -7.60 -12.87
CA ALA A 456 -1.81 -6.30 -12.78
C ALA A 456 -1.93 -5.70 -14.18
N THR A 457 -3.08 -5.93 -14.80
CA THR A 457 -3.42 -5.50 -16.16
C THR A 457 -2.37 -5.97 -17.18
N ASP A 458 -1.56 -5.05 -17.69
CA ASP A 458 -0.47 -5.23 -18.65
C ASP A 458 0.85 -5.72 -18.02
N ASP A 459 1.00 -5.59 -16.70
CA ASP A 459 2.18 -5.98 -15.95
C ASP A 459 2.04 -7.40 -15.38
N THR A 460 2.92 -8.31 -15.80
CA THR A 460 3.03 -9.65 -15.20
C THR A 460 4.40 -9.85 -14.58
N VAL A 461 4.42 -10.24 -13.31
CA VAL A 461 5.64 -10.45 -12.51
C VAL A 461 5.70 -11.90 -12.10
N PHE A 462 6.82 -12.57 -12.38
CA PHE A 462 7.05 -13.96 -12.00
C PHE A 462 8.13 -14.03 -10.92
N MET A 463 7.97 -14.99 -10.00
CA MET A 463 8.97 -15.37 -9.02
C MET A 463 9.32 -16.84 -9.21
N HIS A 464 10.62 -17.13 -9.34
CA HIS A 464 11.11 -18.48 -9.60
C HIS A 464 12.14 -18.90 -8.56
N ARG A 465 12.07 -20.16 -8.11
CA ARG A 465 13.12 -20.80 -7.30
C ARG A 465 14.23 -21.40 -8.14
N ASP A 466 13.89 -21.84 -9.34
CA ASP A 466 14.80 -22.47 -10.29
C ASP A 466 14.87 -21.67 -11.59
N ARG A 467 16.09 -21.40 -12.06
CA ARG A 467 16.32 -20.62 -13.29
C ARG A 467 15.84 -21.35 -14.53
N LYS A 468 16.07 -22.67 -14.61
CA LYS A 468 15.71 -23.47 -15.80
C LYS A 468 14.20 -23.55 -15.96
N LYS A 469 13.49 -23.85 -14.87
CA LYS A 469 12.02 -23.82 -14.82
C LYS A 469 11.49 -22.43 -15.17
N GLY A 470 12.11 -21.38 -14.61
CA GLY A 470 11.73 -20.00 -14.92
C GLY A 470 11.86 -19.61 -16.39
N LEU A 471 12.97 -19.98 -17.05
CA LEU A 471 13.10 -19.77 -18.50
C LEU A 471 12.02 -20.50 -19.30
N ALA A 472 11.70 -21.74 -18.93
CA ALA A 472 10.64 -22.50 -19.60
C ALA A 472 9.26 -21.87 -19.39
N THR A 473 8.96 -21.38 -18.18
CA THR A 473 7.72 -20.67 -17.86
C THR A 473 7.59 -19.37 -18.65
N LEU A 474 8.67 -18.58 -18.73
CA LEU A 474 8.68 -17.36 -19.53
C LEU A 474 8.50 -17.65 -21.02
N ALA A 475 9.17 -18.67 -21.56
CA ALA A 475 9.00 -19.04 -22.96
C ALA A 475 7.55 -19.43 -23.29
N ARG A 476 6.87 -20.16 -22.40
CA ARG A 476 5.44 -20.50 -22.55
C ARG A 476 4.55 -19.27 -22.47
N PHE A 477 4.81 -18.37 -21.53
CA PHE A 477 4.03 -17.14 -21.38
C PHE A 477 4.22 -16.21 -22.57
N ASP A 478 5.47 -16.00 -23.01
CA ASP A 478 5.82 -15.20 -24.18
C ASP A 478 5.11 -15.77 -25.43
N SER A 479 5.13 -17.09 -25.62
CA SER A 479 4.39 -17.75 -26.71
C SER A 479 2.87 -17.56 -26.59
N SER A 480 2.32 -17.54 -25.37
CA SER A 480 0.89 -17.31 -25.16
C SER A 480 0.49 -15.88 -25.50
N LEU A 481 1.34 -14.89 -25.19
CA LEU A 481 1.10 -13.51 -25.59
C LEU A 481 1.15 -13.36 -27.12
N ASP A 482 2.17 -13.95 -27.76
CA ASP A 482 2.31 -13.93 -29.22
C ASP A 482 1.11 -14.58 -29.91
N ASN A 483 0.66 -15.74 -29.44
CA ASN A 483 -0.53 -16.44 -29.96
C ASN A 483 -1.82 -15.65 -29.74
N ALA A 484 -1.91 -14.88 -28.66
CA ALA A 484 -3.04 -13.99 -28.40
C ALA A 484 -2.95 -12.66 -29.18
N GLY A 485 -1.88 -12.44 -29.95
CA GLY A 485 -1.65 -11.20 -30.68
C GLY A 485 -1.27 -10.01 -29.78
N ILE A 486 -0.65 -10.27 -28.62
CA ILE A 486 -0.25 -9.24 -27.65
C ILE A 486 1.27 -9.03 -27.75
N PRO A 487 1.75 -7.94 -28.38
CA PRO A 487 3.17 -7.63 -28.44
C PRO A 487 3.75 -7.28 -27.06
N ARG A 488 4.95 -7.78 -26.78
CA ARG A 488 5.72 -7.44 -25.58
C ARG A 488 6.55 -6.18 -25.77
N ASN A 489 6.70 -5.42 -24.70
CA ASN A 489 7.64 -4.31 -24.64
C ASN A 489 9.05 -4.81 -24.32
N LEU A 490 9.76 -5.30 -25.35
CA LEU A 490 11.07 -5.94 -25.21
C LEU A 490 12.10 -5.09 -24.44
N GLY A 491 12.03 -3.75 -24.55
CA GLY A 491 12.92 -2.84 -23.83
C GLY A 491 12.69 -2.78 -22.31
N LYS A 492 11.56 -3.31 -21.83
CA LYS A 492 11.21 -3.40 -20.40
C LYS A 492 11.20 -4.84 -19.87
N ASP A 493 11.46 -5.83 -20.72
CA ASP A 493 11.48 -7.21 -20.28
C ASP A 493 12.62 -7.44 -19.30
N ILE A 494 12.28 -8.05 -18.16
CA ILE A 494 13.24 -8.40 -17.11
C ILE A 494 13.20 -9.91 -16.95
N THR A 495 14.37 -10.56 -16.94
CA THR A 495 14.46 -12.02 -16.90
C THR A 495 15.43 -12.48 -15.82
N LEU A 496 14.90 -13.22 -14.83
CA LEU A 496 15.65 -13.94 -13.79
C LEU A 496 16.72 -13.10 -13.05
N VAL A 497 16.35 -11.89 -12.67
CA VAL A 497 17.18 -10.97 -11.88
C VAL A 497 16.94 -11.15 -10.39
N GLU A 498 17.87 -10.69 -9.56
CA GLU A 498 17.75 -10.73 -8.10
C GLU A 498 16.98 -9.53 -7.52
N GLN A 499 16.77 -8.49 -8.32
CA GLN A 499 16.08 -7.27 -7.92
C GLN A 499 15.15 -6.76 -9.03
N VAL A 500 13.93 -6.40 -8.69
CA VAL A 500 12.94 -5.89 -9.64
C VAL A 500 12.08 -4.80 -9.00
N THR A 501 11.62 -3.86 -9.81
CA THR A 501 10.57 -2.91 -9.42
C THR A 501 9.23 -3.35 -10.00
N ALA A 502 8.24 -3.58 -9.13
CA ALA A 502 6.91 -4.04 -9.50
C ALA A 502 5.85 -3.47 -8.56
N LEU A 503 4.67 -3.13 -9.10
CA LEU A 503 3.52 -2.60 -8.33
C LEU A 503 3.84 -1.40 -7.43
N GLY A 504 4.87 -0.61 -7.79
CA GLY A 504 5.35 0.51 -6.97
C GLY A 504 6.22 0.11 -5.77
N CYS A 505 6.75 -1.11 -5.76
CA CYS A 505 7.68 -1.62 -4.77
C CYS A 505 9.00 -2.03 -5.42
N ASP A 506 10.11 -1.77 -4.73
CA ASP A 506 11.40 -2.39 -5.03
C ASP A 506 11.50 -3.69 -4.23
N ILE A 507 11.87 -4.77 -4.92
CA ILE A 507 11.93 -6.12 -4.37
C ILE A 507 13.33 -6.65 -4.61
N SER A 508 13.95 -7.24 -3.59
CA SER A 508 15.25 -7.90 -3.70
C SER A 508 15.23 -9.29 -3.10
N SER A 509 16.08 -10.18 -3.63
CA SER A 509 16.35 -11.49 -3.04
C SER A 509 17.43 -11.43 -1.96
N ARG A 510 18.32 -10.44 -2.00
CA ARG A 510 19.43 -10.30 -1.04
C ARG A 510 19.56 -8.88 -0.49
N PRO A 511 19.12 -8.61 0.75
CA PRO A 511 18.23 -9.48 1.54
C PRO A 511 16.86 -9.65 0.87
N HIS A 512 16.08 -10.66 1.29
CA HIS A 512 14.69 -10.85 0.85
C HIS A 512 13.80 -9.72 1.41
N VAL A 513 13.60 -8.66 0.63
CA VAL A 513 12.79 -7.50 1.06
C VAL A 513 11.89 -7.00 -0.03
N ALA A 514 10.74 -6.46 0.38
CA ALA A 514 9.88 -5.61 -0.43
C ALA A 514 9.71 -4.26 0.28
N GLU A 515 9.83 -3.17 -0.45
CA GLU A 515 9.74 -1.81 0.10
C GLU A 515 9.22 -0.81 -0.93
N PRO A 516 8.67 0.35 -0.52
CA PRO A 516 8.28 1.39 -1.45
C PRO A 516 9.42 1.77 -2.42
N THR A 517 9.07 2.04 -3.68
CA THR A 517 10.04 2.64 -4.62
C THR A 517 10.49 4.00 -4.11
N ILE A 518 11.77 4.32 -4.29
CA ILE A 518 12.30 5.61 -3.81
C ILE A 518 11.57 6.83 -4.39
N PRO A 519 11.23 6.91 -5.68
CA PRO A 519 10.46 8.05 -6.20
C PRO A 519 9.11 8.26 -5.51
N LYS A 520 8.37 7.17 -5.19
CA LYS A 520 7.10 7.25 -4.47
C LYS A 520 7.31 7.63 -3.01
N LEU A 521 8.33 7.06 -2.36
CA LEU A 521 8.68 7.38 -0.98
C LEU A 521 9.06 8.86 -0.82
N MET A 522 9.94 9.36 -1.68
CA MET A 522 10.38 10.76 -1.69
C MET A 522 9.22 11.71 -1.97
N THR A 523 8.31 11.33 -2.88
CA THR A 523 7.06 12.05 -3.10
C THR A 523 6.25 12.17 -1.81
N CYS A 524 6.05 11.08 -1.07
CA CYS A 524 5.32 11.12 0.20
C CYS A 524 6.02 11.99 1.24
N ILE A 525 7.33 11.82 1.43
CA ILE A 525 8.11 12.59 2.41
C ILE A 525 7.98 14.09 2.11
N SER A 526 8.29 14.52 0.88
CA SER A 526 8.24 15.92 0.51
C SER A 526 6.81 16.48 0.59
N ALA A 527 5.81 15.79 0.06
CA ALA A 527 4.44 16.28 0.06
C ALA A 527 3.85 16.38 1.47
N VAL A 528 4.12 15.41 2.36
CA VAL A 528 3.64 15.48 3.74
C VAL A 528 4.32 16.62 4.50
N LEU A 529 5.63 16.81 4.35
CA LEU A 529 6.33 17.95 4.98
C LEU A 529 5.77 19.29 4.52
N ASP A 530 5.52 19.45 3.22
CA ASP A 530 4.94 20.67 2.65
C ASP A 530 3.53 20.93 3.18
N VAL A 531 2.70 19.89 3.31
CA VAL A 531 1.37 20.01 3.92
C VAL A 531 1.45 20.38 5.41
N LEU A 532 2.38 19.79 6.16
CA LEU A 532 2.58 20.12 7.58
C LEU A 532 3.05 21.56 7.79
N ASP A 533 3.86 22.08 6.87
CA ASP A 533 4.37 23.45 6.86
C ASP A 533 3.26 24.46 6.53
N ARG A 534 2.52 24.22 5.43
CA ARG A 534 1.45 25.12 4.96
C ARG A 534 0.17 25.07 5.79
N ARG A 535 -0.13 23.93 6.41
CA ARG A 535 -1.37 23.63 7.17
C ARG A 535 -2.69 23.86 6.41
N ALA A 536 -2.63 23.98 5.09
CA ALA A 536 -3.80 24.13 4.22
C ALA A 536 -3.66 23.24 2.98
N ALA A 537 -4.78 22.66 2.54
CA ALA A 537 -4.84 21.84 1.34
C ALA A 537 -6.27 21.79 0.79
N SER A 538 -6.45 21.60 -0.52
CA SER A 538 -7.76 21.23 -1.04
C SER A 538 -8.10 19.77 -0.67
N PRO A 539 -9.36 19.46 -0.32
CA PRO A 539 -9.78 18.10 0.00
C PRO A 539 -9.40 17.07 -1.08
N LYS A 540 -9.51 17.45 -2.36
CA LYS A 540 -9.17 16.62 -3.52
C LYS A 540 -7.68 16.37 -3.65
N ALA A 541 -6.83 17.39 -3.45
CA ALA A 541 -5.38 17.22 -3.46
C ALA A 541 -4.93 16.29 -2.34
N LEU A 542 -5.45 16.51 -1.12
CA LEU A 542 -5.10 15.67 0.03
C LEU A 542 -5.61 14.23 -0.15
N HIS A 543 -6.75 14.05 -0.83
CA HIS A 543 -7.23 12.71 -1.23
C HIS A 543 -6.21 11.99 -2.12
N GLY A 544 -5.61 12.68 -3.10
CA GLY A 544 -4.57 12.12 -3.96
C GLY A 544 -3.33 11.66 -3.17
N LEU A 545 -2.85 12.49 -2.24
CA LEU A 545 -1.74 12.12 -1.35
C LEU A 545 -2.11 10.94 -0.42
N LEU A 546 -3.31 10.95 0.14
CA LEU A 546 -3.82 9.85 0.96
C LEU A 546 -3.86 8.54 0.17
N GLY A 547 -4.31 8.56 -1.09
CA GLY A 547 -4.30 7.38 -1.96
C GLY A 547 -2.90 6.80 -2.17
N LEU A 548 -1.89 7.66 -2.36
CA LEU A 548 -0.50 7.21 -2.46
C LEU A 548 0.02 6.62 -1.13
N LEU A 549 -0.24 7.29 0.01
CA LEU A 549 0.14 6.78 1.33
C LEU A 549 -0.50 5.41 1.59
N GLN A 550 -1.79 5.27 1.30
CA GLN A 550 -2.53 4.02 1.43
C GLN A 550 -1.97 2.91 0.54
N TRP A 551 -1.57 3.23 -0.69
CA TRP A 551 -0.91 2.28 -1.58
C TRP A 551 0.37 1.71 -0.95
N LEU A 552 1.20 2.56 -0.34
CA LEU A 552 2.41 2.11 0.36
C LEU A 552 2.11 1.32 1.65
N CYS A 553 1.02 1.67 2.35
CA CYS A 553 0.56 0.93 3.54
C CYS A 553 0.15 -0.51 3.23
N LEU A 554 -0.05 -0.91 1.97
CA LEU A 554 -0.36 -2.30 1.63
C LEU A 554 0.79 -3.28 1.98
N LEU A 555 2.03 -2.78 2.09
CA LEU A 555 3.16 -3.57 2.60
C LEU A 555 3.07 -3.79 4.12
N GLN A 556 2.50 -2.84 4.86
CA GLN A 556 2.33 -2.90 6.31
C GLN A 556 0.97 -2.33 6.69
N ARG A 557 -0.07 -3.17 6.53
CA ARG A 557 -1.47 -2.78 6.74
C ARG A 557 -1.76 -2.14 8.09
N PRO A 558 -1.09 -2.50 9.21
CA PRO A 558 -1.27 -1.82 10.49
C PRO A 558 -1.17 -0.29 10.46
N VAL A 559 -0.41 0.27 9.51
CA VAL A 559 -0.30 1.72 9.33
C VAL A 559 -1.63 2.36 8.88
N PHE A 560 -2.54 1.61 8.25
CA PHE A 560 -3.90 2.10 7.96
C PHE A 560 -4.65 2.57 9.20
N GLY A 561 -4.30 2.05 10.39
CA GLY A 561 -4.89 2.45 11.67
C GLY A 561 -4.62 3.92 12.02
N VAL A 562 -3.63 4.56 11.40
CA VAL A 562 -3.37 6.00 11.57
C VAL A 562 -4.57 6.83 11.08
N PHE A 563 -5.05 6.56 9.87
CA PHE A 563 -6.01 7.41 9.17
C PHE A 563 -7.43 7.24 9.70
N ASP A 564 -8.08 8.35 10.07
CA ASP A 564 -9.47 8.37 10.55
C ASP A 564 -10.13 9.72 10.25
N ASN A 565 -9.62 10.81 10.83
CA ASN A 565 -10.13 12.16 10.62
C ASN A 565 -9.83 12.66 9.21
N ILE A 566 -8.72 12.21 8.60
CA ILE A 566 -8.39 12.57 7.22
C ILE A 566 -9.47 12.13 6.23
N TYR A 567 -10.16 11.01 6.46
CA TYR A 567 -11.26 10.56 5.59
C TYR A 567 -12.42 11.53 5.57
N LYS A 568 -12.72 12.14 6.72
CA LYS A 568 -13.73 13.20 6.80
C LYS A 568 -13.25 14.43 6.03
N PHE A 569 -11.99 14.84 6.23
CA PHE A 569 -11.42 15.99 5.53
C PHE A 569 -11.50 15.87 4.01
N VAL A 570 -11.02 14.75 3.44
CA VAL A 570 -10.96 14.56 1.97
C VAL A 570 -12.32 14.37 1.30
N SER A 571 -13.40 14.28 2.09
CA SER A 571 -14.78 14.16 1.62
C SER A 571 -15.53 15.50 1.61
N HIS A 572 -14.89 16.62 1.98
CA HIS A 572 -15.53 17.94 1.96
C HIS A 572 -15.68 18.50 0.54
N GLU A 573 -16.74 19.28 0.34
CA GLU A 573 -17.00 20.07 -0.87
C GLU A 573 -16.99 21.59 -0.55
N PRO A 574 -16.53 22.46 -1.46
CA PRO A 574 -15.98 22.16 -2.79
C PRO A 574 -14.57 21.55 -2.71
N GLY A 575 -14.39 20.36 -3.29
CA GLY A 575 -13.17 19.56 -3.08
C GLY A 575 -11.88 20.16 -3.66
N ARG A 576 -11.97 21.14 -4.56
CA ARG A 576 -10.80 21.80 -5.18
C ARG A 576 -10.37 23.09 -4.48
N ARG A 577 -11.15 23.60 -3.54
CA ARG A 577 -10.81 24.84 -2.85
C ARG A 577 -9.91 24.50 -1.66
N PRO A 578 -8.71 25.11 -1.54
CA PRO A 578 -7.89 24.96 -0.34
C PRO A 578 -8.65 25.34 0.92
N ALA A 579 -8.51 24.50 1.95
CA ALA A 579 -9.07 24.72 3.28
C ALA A 579 -8.01 24.47 4.34
N GLU A 580 -8.17 25.09 5.51
CA GLU A 580 -7.32 24.83 6.66
C GLU A 580 -7.46 23.37 7.10
N ILE A 581 -6.34 22.71 7.35
CA ILE A 581 -6.30 21.31 7.74
C ILE A 581 -6.43 21.21 9.27
N PRO A 582 -7.42 20.48 9.80
CA PRO A 582 -7.57 20.30 11.24
C PRO A 582 -6.33 19.65 11.87
N ASP A 583 -5.97 20.05 13.09
CA ASP A 583 -4.82 19.50 13.84
C ASP A 583 -4.82 17.97 13.93
N LYS A 584 -6.00 17.35 14.06
CA LYS A 584 -6.12 15.88 14.07
C LYS A 584 -5.63 15.24 12.78
N VAL A 585 -5.88 15.87 11.64
CA VAL A 585 -5.42 15.41 10.33
C VAL A 585 -3.92 15.64 10.19
N LEU A 586 -3.40 16.79 10.66
CA LEU A 586 -1.95 17.05 10.71
C LEU A 586 -1.24 15.99 11.58
N LYS A 587 -1.80 15.64 12.74
CA LYS A 587 -1.27 14.56 13.62
C LYS A 587 -1.26 13.21 12.91
N GLU A 588 -2.32 12.86 12.17
CA GLU A 588 -2.36 11.63 11.37
C GLU A 588 -1.27 11.61 10.29
N LEU A 589 -1.08 12.72 9.56
CA LEU A 589 -0.04 12.84 8.54
C LEU A 589 1.37 12.76 9.15
N ALA A 590 1.62 13.44 10.27
CA ALA A 590 2.89 13.40 10.98
C ALA A 590 3.21 11.97 11.48
N VAL A 591 2.25 11.27 12.08
CA VAL A 591 2.45 9.88 12.50
C VAL A 591 2.68 8.96 11.28
N ALA A 592 1.95 9.14 10.19
CA ALA A 592 2.19 8.37 8.96
C ALA A 592 3.61 8.59 8.41
N LEU A 593 4.11 9.84 8.41
CA LEU A 593 5.48 10.18 8.01
C LEU A 593 6.52 9.48 8.90
N GLY A 594 6.31 9.49 10.22
CA GLY A 594 7.22 8.85 11.17
C GLY A 594 7.24 7.32 11.06
N LEU A 595 6.18 6.70 10.55
CA LEU A 595 6.08 5.25 10.34
C LEU A 595 6.57 4.77 8.96
N LEU A 596 6.88 5.67 8.02
CA LEU A 596 7.39 5.29 6.69
C LEU A 596 8.60 4.34 6.70
N PRO A 597 9.59 4.45 7.62
CA PRO A 597 10.70 3.50 7.68
C PRO A 597 10.25 2.05 7.86
N LEU A 598 9.12 1.84 8.55
CA LEU A 598 8.62 0.50 8.89
C LEU A 598 7.91 -0.18 7.71
N LEU A 599 7.60 0.54 6.62
CA LEU A 599 6.96 -0.03 5.42
C LEU A 599 7.85 -1.02 4.66
N CYS A 600 9.16 -1.03 4.91
CA CYS A 600 10.05 -2.07 4.39
C CYS A 600 9.79 -3.40 5.11
N VAL A 601 9.50 -4.46 4.35
CA VAL A 601 9.18 -5.78 4.91
C VAL A 601 10.22 -6.80 4.48
N ARG A 602 10.60 -7.68 5.41
CA ARG A 602 11.35 -8.88 5.08
C ARG A 602 10.43 -10.01 4.63
N LEU A 603 10.74 -10.62 3.49
CA LEU A 603 9.93 -11.68 2.89
C LEU A 603 10.33 -13.08 3.37
N ASP A 604 11.52 -13.20 3.96
CA ASP A 604 12.09 -14.44 4.50
C ASP A 604 11.75 -14.71 5.98
N LYS A 605 10.73 -14.02 6.51
CA LYS A 605 10.28 -14.21 7.90
C LYS A 605 9.77 -15.63 8.10
N GLN A 606 10.38 -16.33 9.05
CA GLN A 606 9.93 -17.64 9.49
C GLN A 606 8.74 -17.52 10.44
N TYR A 607 7.91 -18.56 10.49
CA TYR A 607 6.86 -18.65 11.49
C TYR A 607 7.46 -18.78 12.90
N ALA A 608 6.77 -18.23 13.90
CA ALA A 608 7.02 -18.58 15.28
C ALA A 608 6.41 -19.96 15.56
N ASN A 609 7.14 -20.85 16.24
CA ASN A 609 6.73 -22.24 16.49
C ASN A 609 5.48 -22.38 17.40
N ASP A 610 4.85 -21.27 17.78
CA ASP A 610 3.70 -21.20 18.67
C ASP A 610 2.43 -20.89 17.87
N LEU A 611 1.48 -21.81 17.90
CA LEU A 611 0.08 -21.58 17.54
C LEU A 611 -0.65 -21.02 18.76
N LEU A 612 -1.06 -19.76 18.68
CA LEU A 612 -1.76 -19.08 19.77
C LEU A 612 -3.27 -19.14 19.55
N ALA A 613 -4.05 -19.17 20.62
CA ALA A 613 -5.49 -18.99 20.56
C ALA A 613 -5.93 -18.02 21.65
N CYS A 614 -6.90 -17.17 21.34
CA CYS A 614 -7.49 -16.27 22.30
C CYS A 614 -9.01 -16.21 22.17
N ASP A 615 -9.64 -15.98 23.30
CA ASP A 615 -11.09 -15.87 23.43
C ASP A 615 -11.42 -14.85 24.52
N ALA A 616 -12.61 -14.26 24.44
CA ALA A 616 -13.16 -13.43 25.49
C ALA A 616 -14.66 -13.61 25.64
N ALA A 617 -15.09 -13.83 26.88
CA ALA A 617 -16.49 -13.90 27.26
C ALA A 617 -16.83 -12.78 28.27
N PRO A 618 -17.97 -12.08 28.13
CA PRO A 618 -18.38 -11.04 29.07
C PRO A 618 -18.55 -11.54 30.51
N GLU A 619 -19.00 -12.78 30.66
CA GLU A 619 -19.34 -13.41 31.95
C GLU A 619 -18.13 -13.95 32.70
N PHE A 620 -17.08 -14.35 31.96
CA PHE A 620 -15.91 -15.01 32.53
C PHE A 620 -14.68 -14.12 32.48
N GLY A 621 -14.26 -13.69 31.28
CA GLY A 621 -13.05 -12.91 31.10
C GLY A 621 -12.30 -13.18 29.80
N PHE A 622 -10.98 -13.10 29.87
CA PHE A 622 -10.06 -13.24 28.76
C PHE A 622 -9.23 -14.51 28.92
N GLY A 623 -9.17 -15.29 27.85
CA GLY A 623 -8.36 -16.49 27.74
C GLY A 623 -7.28 -16.35 26.66
N VAL A 624 -6.07 -16.79 26.96
CA VAL A 624 -5.00 -16.99 25.96
C VAL A 624 -4.36 -18.35 26.18
N SER A 625 -4.24 -19.15 25.13
CA SER A 625 -3.60 -20.46 25.16
C SER A 625 -2.58 -20.61 24.02
N VAL A 626 -1.70 -21.61 24.13
CA VAL A 626 -0.64 -21.87 23.15
C VAL A 626 -0.42 -23.36 22.93
N LYS A 627 -0.12 -23.73 21.68
CA LYS A 627 0.40 -25.03 21.27
C LYS A 627 1.67 -24.83 20.45
N THR A 628 2.74 -25.53 20.79
CA THR A 628 3.91 -25.59 19.89
C THR A 628 3.62 -26.53 18.72
N CYS A 629 3.81 -26.05 17.49
CA CYS A 629 3.47 -26.75 16.25
C CYS A 629 4.70 -26.87 15.32
N SER A 630 4.62 -27.75 14.33
CA SER A 630 5.60 -27.82 13.26
C SER A 630 5.47 -26.62 12.31
N ASP A 631 6.57 -26.26 11.66
CA ASP A 631 6.62 -25.18 10.68
C ASP A 631 5.65 -25.43 9.52
N ASP A 632 5.52 -26.67 9.07
CA ASP A 632 4.56 -27.09 8.03
C ASP A 632 3.10 -26.80 8.42
N LEU A 633 2.70 -27.13 9.65
CA LEU A 633 1.34 -26.88 10.11
C LEU A 633 1.06 -25.38 10.22
N LEU A 634 2.02 -24.60 10.73
CA LEU A 634 1.90 -23.15 10.85
C LEU A 634 1.90 -22.47 9.49
N HIS A 635 2.67 -22.97 8.53
CA HIS A 635 2.66 -22.51 7.15
C HIS A 635 1.29 -22.73 6.52
N ARG A 636 0.76 -23.96 6.58
CA ARG A 636 -0.58 -24.28 6.06
C ARG A 636 -1.66 -23.40 6.69
N LEU A 637 -1.61 -23.20 8.01
CA LEU A 637 -2.52 -22.29 8.72
C LEU A 637 -2.35 -20.84 8.28
N GLY A 638 -1.12 -20.38 8.10
CA GLY A 638 -0.84 -19.03 7.64
C GLY A 638 -1.42 -18.71 6.26
N CYS A 639 -1.56 -19.72 5.40
CA CYS A 639 -2.25 -19.61 4.11
C CYS A 639 -3.78 -19.50 4.22
N LEU A 640 -4.36 -19.86 5.38
CA LEU A 640 -5.80 -19.80 5.69
C LEU A 640 -6.21 -18.50 6.42
N ALA A 641 -5.44 -17.43 6.24
CA ALA A 641 -5.76 -16.10 6.79
C ALA A 641 -7.14 -15.59 6.32
N GLU A 642 -7.59 -14.45 6.87
CA GLU A 642 -8.84 -13.77 6.50
C GLU A 642 -8.89 -13.40 5.00
N ARG A 643 -9.32 -14.34 4.15
CA ARG A 643 -9.43 -14.15 2.70
C ARG A 643 -10.72 -14.70 2.12
N CYS A 644 -11.18 -15.85 2.61
CA CYS A 644 -12.32 -16.56 2.01
C CYS A 644 -13.46 -16.84 3.00
N GLY A 645 -13.41 -16.28 4.21
CA GLY A 645 -14.44 -16.52 5.24
C GLY A 645 -14.47 -17.93 5.82
N ASP A 646 -13.49 -18.76 5.47
CA ASP A 646 -13.19 -20.09 6.01
C ASP A 646 -12.98 -20.06 7.52
N TYR A 647 -12.87 -21.24 8.13
CA TYR A 647 -12.52 -21.35 9.54
C TYR A 647 -11.83 -22.67 9.86
N VAL A 648 -11.09 -22.65 10.95
CA VAL A 648 -10.30 -23.75 11.43
C VAL A 648 -11.04 -24.44 12.59
N ARG A 649 -10.94 -25.78 12.65
CA ARG A 649 -11.45 -26.59 13.77
C ARG A 649 -10.39 -27.56 14.26
N VAL A 650 -10.34 -27.75 15.56
CA VAL A 650 -9.60 -28.86 16.19
C VAL A 650 -10.45 -30.13 16.18
N HIS A 651 -9.82 -31.29 16.39
CA HIS A 651 -10.54 -32.53 16.62
C HIS A 651 -11.50 -32.40 17.80
N LYS A 652 -12.72 -32.84 17.55
CA LYS A 652 -13.81 -32.95 18.51
C LYS A 652 -13.45 -33.97 19.61
N GLU A 653 -13.84 -33.65 20.85
CA GLU A 653 -13.83 -34.63 21.93
C GLU A 653 -15.10 -35.52 21.85
N PRO A 654 -15.05 -36.79 22.31
CA PRO A 654 -16.21 -37.68 22.27
C PRO A 654 -17.45 -37.03 22.92
N GLY A 655 -18.59 -37.01 22.21
CA GLY A 655 -19.87 -36.48 22.70
C GLY A 655 -20.23 -35.03 22.32
N GLU A 656 -19.31 -34.22 21.78
CA GLU A 656 -19.57 -32.80 21.46
C GLU A 656 -20.45 -32.60 20.20
N MET A 657 -21.63 -31.97 20.26
CA MET A 657 -22.46 -31.81 19.04
C MET A 657 -21.89 -30.78 18.04
N GLU A 658 -21.88 -31.14 16.76
CA GLU A 658 -21.32 -30.28 15.71
C GLU A 658 -22.37 -29.31 15.16
N LYS A 659 -22.15 -28.00 15.31
CA LYS A 659 -22.99 -26.97 14.69
C LYS A 659 -22.52 -26.68 13.26
N SER A 660 -23.44 -26.78 12.30
CA SER A 660 -23.24 -26.31 10.92
C SER A 660 -23.05 -24.80 10.91
N ARG A 661 -22.10 -24.30 10.11
CA ARG A 661 -21.75 -22.88 10.04
C ARG A 661 -21.23 -22.47 8.67
N LEU A 662 -21.45 -21.21 8.29
CA LEU A 662 -20.96 -20.60 7.06
C LEU A 662 -19.43 -20.62 6.96
N GLY A 663 -18.92 -21.06 5.81
CA GLY A 663 -17.49 -21.19 5.46
C GLY A 663 -17.01 -22.64 5.39
N THR A 664 -15.83 -22.87 4.81
CA THR A 664 -15.25 -24.22 4.71
C THR A 664 -14.47 -24.55 5.98
N PRO A 665 -14.73 -25.70 6.65
CA PRO A 665 -13.99 -26.13 7.82
C PRO A 665 -12.62 -26.74 7.46
N HIS A 666 -11.55 -26.17 7.97
CA HIS A 666 -10.19 -26.74 7.92
C HIS A 666 -9.89 -27.47 9.23
N ARG A 667 -9.81 -28.80 9.19
CA ARG A 667 -9.61 -29.63 10.39
C ARG A 667 -8.12 -29.77 10.70
N LEU A 668 -7.72 -29.34 11.89
CA LEU A 668 -6.37 -29.49 12.39
C LEU A 668 -6.18 -30.83 13.09
N PRO A 669 -4.99 -31.44 12.97
CA PRO A 669 -4.60 -32.63 13.72
C PRO A 669 -4.26 -32.32 15.18
N LEU A 670 -5.07 -31.47 15.84
CA LEU A 670 -4.90 -31.01 17.21
C LEU A 670 -6.21 -31.22 17.99
N ARG A 671 -6.13 -31.35 19.30
CA ARG A 671 -7.27 -31.41 20.25
C ARG A 671 -7.23 -30.19 21.17
N LYS A 672 -8.37 -29.86 21.79
CA LYS A 672 -8.45 -28.76 22.79
C LYS A 672 -7.45 -28.93 23.92
N ARG A 673 -7.31 -30.15 24.44
CA ARG A 673 -6.38 -30.51 25.52
C ARG A 673 -4.89 -30.34 25.19
N ASP A 674 -4.55 -30.17 23.91
CA ASP A 674 -3.17 -29.98 23.50
C ASP A 674 -2.68 -28.54 23.78
N PHE A 675 -3.61 -27.60 23.98
CA PHE A 675 -3.30 -26.20 24.26
C PHE A 675 -3.04 -25.98 25.75
N ARG A 676 -1.96 -25.25 26.06
CA ARG A 676 -1.63 -24.80 27.41
C ARG A 676 -2.12 -23.38 27.64
N THR A 677 -2.89 -23.15 28.69
CA THR A 677 -3.32 -21.80 29.10
C THR A 677 -2.14 -20.95 29.54
N LEU A 678 -2.02 -19.74 28.97
CA LEU A 678 -1.02 -18.72 29.29
C LEU A 678 -1.61 -17.60 30.14
N VAL A 679 -2.85 -17.23 29.86
CA VAL A 679 -3.57 -16.18 30.57
C VAL A 679 -5.01 -16.63 30.78
N SER A 680 -5.47 -16.57 32.03
CA SER A 680 -6.88 -16.54 32.41
C SER A 680 -7.04 -15.31 33.29
N ALA A 681 -7.91 -14.38 32.91
CA ALA A 681 -8.11 -13.13 33.63
C ALA A 681 -9.57 -12.69 33.57
N PRO A 682 -10.19 -12.28 34.69
CA PRO A 682 -11.60 -11.93 34.70
C PRO A 682 -11.90 -10.66 33.89
N ALA A 683 -13.09 -10.60 33.31
CA ALA A 683 -13.58 -9.39 32.64
C ALA A 683 -13.71 -8.27 33.68
N LYS A 684 -13.02 -7.15 33.46
CA LYS A 684 -13.05 -6.01 34.38
C LYS A 684 -14.09 -4.95 34.00
N TRP A 685 -14.66 -5.05 32.80
CA TRP A 685 -15.64 -4.11 32.27
C TRP A 685 -16.58 -4.81 31.30
N LYS A 686 -17.81 -4.28 31.19
CA LYS A 686 -18.76 -4.72 30.16
C LYS A 686 -18.46 -3.98 28.85
N ALA A 687 -18.42 -4.71 27.74
CA ALA A 687 -18.30 -4.17 26.39
C ALA A 687 -18.94 -5.12 25.39
N HIS A 688 -19.13 -4.66 24.15
CA HIS A 688 -19.53 -5.53 23.05
C HIS A 688 -18.53 -6.67 22.87
N SER A 689 -19.00 -7.88 22.51
CA SER A 689 -18.18 -9.10 22.41
C SER A 689 -16.94 -8.90 21.53
N SER A 690 -17.09 -8.30 20.35
CA SER A 690 -15.96 -8.03 19.45
C SER A 690 -14.90 -7.10 20.06
N THR A 691 -15.28 -6.18 20.95
CA THR A 691 -14.32 -5.32 21.66
C THR A 691 -13.53 -6.14 22.69
N LEU A 692 -14.19 -7.01 23.46
CA LEU A 692 -13.52 -7.91 24.40
C LEU A 692 -12.56 -8.86 23.68
N GLU A 693 -12.99 -9.43 22.56
CA GLU A 693 -12.18 -10.29 21.70
C GLU A 693 -10.97 -9.58 21.11
N GLY A 694 -11.13 -8.34 20.66
CA GLY A 694 -10.01 -7.50 20.26
C GLY A 694 -9.01 -7.28 21.41
N HIS A 695 -9.50 -7.14 22.64
CA HIS A 695 -8.66 -7.03 23.82
C HIS A 695 -7.96 -8.35 24.17
N ALA A 696 -8.58 -9.50 23.97
CA ALA A 696 -7.93 -10.81 24.13
C ALA A 696 -6.79 -10.97 23.12
N LEU A 697 -7.01 -10.61 21.86
CA LEU A 697 -5.95 -10.60 20.84
C LEU A 697 -4.81 -9.64 21.22
N LEU A 698 -5.13 -8.42 21.65
CA LEU A 698 -4.12 -7.47 22.13
C LEU A 698 -3.34 -8.03 23.33
N LEU A 699 -4.00 -8.74 24.25
CA LEU A 699 -3.36 -9.38 25.40
C LEU A 699 -2.39 -10.50 24.98
N THR A 700 -2.78 -11.28 23.98
CA THR A 700 -1.92 -12.29 23.33
C THR A 700 -0.67 -11.65 22.76
N LEU A 701 -0.81 -10.57 21.99
CA LEU A 701 0.33 -9.85 21.40
C LEU A 701 1.21 -9.18 22.46
N LYS A 702 0.63 -8.63 23.54
CA LYS A 702 1.40 -8.11 24.68
C LYS A 702 2.18 -9.19 25.41
N TRP A 703 1.65 -10.42 25.49
CA TRP A 703 2.40 -11.53 26.05
C TRP A 703 3.55 -11.94 25.13
N LEU A 704 3.28 -12.00 23.82
CA LEU A 704 4.24 -12.39 22.80
C LEU A 704 5.42 -11.40 22.71
N SER A 705 5.13 -10.11 22.82
CA SER A 705 6.12 -9.03 22.69
C SER A 705 7.18 -9.06 23.80
N ARG A 706 6.91 -9.73 24.93
CA ARG A 706 7.85 -9.88 26.05
C ARG A 706 9.07 -10.73 25.73
N SER A 707 9.05 -11.49 24.64
CA SER A 707 10.17 -12.32 24.22
C SER A 707 10.76 -11.78 22.92
N ALA A 708 11.95 -11.17 23.01
CA ALA A 708 12.68 -10.70 21.84
C ALA A 708 12.93 -11.80 20.79
N LYS A 709 13.04 -13.07 21.21
CA LYS A 709 13.19 -14.24 20.32
C LYS A 709 11.98 -14.46 19.39
N LYS A 710 10.83 -13.88 19.74
CA LYS A 710 9.58 -13.99 18.97
C LYS A 710 9.33 -12.77 18.09
N HIS A 711 10.18 -11.74 18.13
CA HIS A 711 10.12 -10.60 17.20
C HIS A 711 10.62 -11.03 15.82
N HIS A 712 10.28 -10.28 14.77
CA HIS A 712 10.68 -10.55 13.37
C HIS A 712 10.20 -11.91 12.83
N LYS A 713 8.97 -12.32 13.21
CA LYS A 713 8.36 -13.60 12.83
C LYS A 713 6.98 -13.42 12.19
N LYS A 714 6.54 -14.43 11.42
CA LYS A 714 5.12 -14.61 11.11
C LYS A 714 4.47 -15.30 12.32
N VAL A 715 3.30 -14.82 12.76
CA VAL A 715 2.64 -15.31 13.99
C VAL A 715 1.24 -15.75 13.65
N VAL A 716 0.86 -16.98 14.01
CA VAL A 716 -0.50 -17.49 13.80
C VAL A 716 -1.29 -17.39 15.09
N VAL A 717 -2.43 -16.69 15.05
CA VAL A 717 -3.33 -16.55 16.19
C VAL A 717 -4.75 -16.96 15.79
N LEU A 718 -5.32 -17.88 16.54
CA LEU A 718 -6.69 -18.35 16.38
C LEU A 718 -7.64 -17.39 17.12
N VAL A 719 -8.63 -16.85 16.41
CA VAL A 719 -9.59 -15.84 16.91
C VAL A 719 -11.01 -16.23 16.49
N ASP A 720 -12.00 -16.21 17.39
CA ASP A 720 -13.39 -16.58 17.06
C ASP A 720 -14.20 -15.40 16.49
N ALA A 721 -13.85 -14.16 16.85
CA ALA A 721 -14.51 -12.96 16.33
C ALA A 721 -14.07 -12.58 14.89
N LYS A 722 -14.87 -12.97 13.88
CA LYS A 722 -14.69 -12.56 12.46
C LYS A 722 -14.53 -11.05 12.28
N ALA A 723 -15.24 -10.23 13.05
CA ALA A 723 -15.14 -8.77 12.97
C ALA A 723 -13.75 -8.26 13.42
N VAL A 724 -13.15 -8.87 14.44
CA VAL A 724 -11.78 -8.55 14.89
C VAL A 724 -10.78 -8.99 13.83
N LEU A 725 -10.98 -10.19 13.30
CA LEU A 725 -10.19 -10.78 12.23
C LEU A 725 -10.09 -9.86 11.01
N GLY A 726 -11.23 -9.46 10.44
CA GLY A 726 -11.26 -8.55 9.29
C GLY A 726 -10.71 -7.16 9.62
N ALA A 727 -10.93 -6.65 10.83
CA ALA A 727 -10.40 -5.36 11.25
C ALA A 727 -8.86 -5.35 11.36
N VAL A 728 -8.27 -6.41 11.92
CA VAL A 728 -6.81 -6.57 12.05
C VAL A 728 -6.17 -6.89 10.71
N ALA A 729 -6.76 -7.80 9.91
CA ALA A 729 -6.27 -8.12 8.56
C ALA A 729 -6.30 -6.90 7.62
N LYS A 730 -7.29 -6.02 7.76
CA LYS A 730 -7.34 -4.72 7.05
C LYS A 730 -6.42 -3.67 7.67
N GLY A 731 -6.00 -3.85 8.92
CA GLY A 731 -5.21 -2.90 9.71
C GLY A 731 -5.98 -1.67 10.20
N ARG A 732 -7.31 -1.62 10.01
CA ARG A 732 -8.17 -0.49 10.40
C ARG A 732 -9.63 -0.93 10.55
N THR A 733 -10.40 -0.11 11.27
CA THR A 733 -11.85 -0.28 11.41
C THR A 733 -12.57 1.06 11.56
N SER A 734 -13.77 1.16 10.99
CA SER A 734 -14.67 2.29 11.20
C SER A 734 -15.37 2.24 12.55
N ALA A 735 -15.44 1.06 13.20
CA ALA A 735 -16.11 0.88 14.48
C ALA A 735 -15.34 1.59 15.63
N PRO A 736 -15.89 2.65 16.27
CA PRO A 736 -15.17 3.44 17.26
C PRO A 736 -14.69 2.61 18.46
N GLY A 737 -15.53 1.68 18.93
CA GLY A 737 -15.22 0.82 20.09
C GLY A 737 -14.11 -0.22 19.85
N LEU A 738 -13.77 -0.51 18.58
CA LEU A 738 -12.70 -1.45 18.22
C LEU A 738 -11.44 -0.73 17.71
N ARG A 739 -11.59 0.49 17.16
CA ARG A 739 -10.51 1.28 16.55
C ARG A 739 -9.30 1.47 17.46
N SER A 740 -9.53 1.87 18.72
CA SER A 740 -8.45 2.08 19.71
C SER A 740 -7.65 0.80 19.97
N VAL A 741 -8.32 -0.35 19.95
CA VAL A 741 -7.71 -1.67 20.17
C VAL A 741 -6.92 -2.11 18.94
N VAL A 742 -7.48 -1.94 17.74
CA VAL A 742 -6.80 -2.24 16.47
C VAL A 742 -5.56 -1.38 16.27
N ARG A 743 -5.60 -0.10 16.63
CA ARG A 743 -4.42 0.78 16.64
C ARG A 743 -3.33 0.27 17.59
N ALA A 744 -3.70 -0.16 18.79
CA ALA A 744 -2.77 -0.73 19.74
C ALA A 744 -2.18 -2.08 19.26
N ILE A 745 -2.99 -2.93 18.62
CA ILE A 745 -2.54 -4.18 17.96
C ILE A 745 -1.53 -3.83 16.86
N GLY A 746 -1.88 -2.91 15.96
CA GLY A 746 -1.03 -2.50 14.86
C GLY A 746 0.30 -1.90 15.31
N ALA A 747 0.31 -1.13 16.41
CA ALA A 747 1.54 -0.63 16.99
C ALA A 747 2.47 -1.76 17.51
N HIS A 748 1.91 -2.84 18.07
CA HIS A 748 2.71 -4.01 18.46
C HIS A 748 3.25 -4.77 17.24
N GLU A 749 2.42 -4.96 16.21
CA GLU A 749 2.83 -5.62 14.96
C GLU A 749 3.98 -4.88 14.29
N LEU A 750 3.89 -3.54 14.20
CA LEU A 750 4.95 -2.71 13.64
C LEU A 750 6.22 -2.70 14.52
N ALA A 751 6.07 -2.55 15.85
CA ALA A 751 7.22 -2.48 16.75
C ALA A 751 8.00 -3.80 16.81
N CYS A 752 7.30 -4.94 16.86
CA CYS A 752 7.89 -6.27 16.93
C CYS A 752 8.14 -6.90 15.54
N ASP A 753 7.83 -6.18 14.46
CA ASP A 753 7.99 -6.60 13.06
C ASP A 753 7.27 -7.93 12.76
N TRP A 754 6.04 -8.07 13.22
CA TRP A 754 5.22 -9.25 12.97
C TRP A 754 4.45 -9.17 11.66
N ILE A 755 4.21 -10.33 11.07
CA ILE A 755 3.09 -10.54 10.14
C ILE A 755 2.10 -11.42 10.91
N ALA A 756 1.09 -10.79 11.51
CA ALA A 756 0.07 -11.51 12.24
C ALA A 756 -0.93 -12.13 11.26
N VAL A 757 -1.03 -13.45 11.32
CA VAL A 757 -2.03 -14.22 10.61
C VAL A 757 -3.08 -14.62 11.62
N ALA A 758 -4.16 -13.85 11.68
CA ALA A 758 -5.33 -14.28 12.41
C ALA A 758 -6.03 -15.35 11.57
N CYS A 759 -6.34 -16.48 12.20
CA CYS A 759 -7.13 -17.54 11.59
C CYS A 759 -8.46 -17.66 12.35
N PRO A 760 -9.59 -17.65 11.65
CA PRO A 760 -10.89 -17.90 12.27
C PRO A 760 -10.87 -19.29 12.91
N VAL A 761 -11.19 -19.38 14.19
CA VAL A 761 -11.47 -20.65 14.86
C VAL A 761 -12.85 -20.62 15.43
N ARG A 762 -13.54 -21.77 15.39
CA ARG A 762 -14.86 -21.88 15.98
C ARG A 762 -14.92 -23.05 16.95
N GLY A 763 -15.28 -22.73 18.18
CA GLY A 763 -15.35 -23.64 19.32
C GLY A 763 -14.40 -23.19 20.43
N GLU A 764 -14.87 -23.19 21.69
CA GLU A 764 -14.10 -22.80 22.87
C GLU A 764 -12.79 -23.60 22.95
N LEU A 765 -11.70 -23.00 22.47
CA LEU A 765 -10.34 -23.55 22.61
C LEU A 765 -9.71 -23.14 23.93
N VAL A 766 -10.30 -22.16 24.62
CA VAL A 766 -9.78 -21.61 25.85
C VAL A 766 -10.83 -21.75 26.93
N ARG A 767 -10.53 -22.53 27.97
CA ARG A 767 -11.35 -22.54 29.20
C ARG A 767 -11.23 -21.18 29.85
N THR A 768 -12.36 -20.51 30.04
CA THR A 768 -12.46 -19.26 30.79
C THR A 768 -12.78 -19.48 32.27
N ASP A 769 -12.65 -20.73 32.76
CA ASP A 769 -12.86 -21.14 34.16
C ASP A 769 -12.09 -20.27 35.17
#